data_AF-A0A8H8U0L9-F1
#
_entry.id   AF-A0A8H8U0L9-F1
#
_cell.length_a   1.000
_cell.length_b   1.000
_cell.length_c   1.000
_cell.angle_alpha   90.00
_cell.angle_beta   90.00
_cell.angle_gamma   90.00
#
_symmetry.space_group_name_H-M   'P 1'
#
loop_
_entity.id
_entity.type
_entity.pdbx_description
1 polymer ?
#
loop_
_entity_poly.entity_id
_entity_poly.type
_entity_poly.pdbx_seq_one_letter_code
_entity_poly.pdbx_strand_id
1 'polypeptide(L)'
;MPDYLDGRRRSGIYSDNSSTACSTTKLGSSSDVSETTAVEDDDANSHRLSTPDRKTSSNLPSYSSDEKSPEYFTEEQGEKGADGHLSDDDPALRDIPWPVRRVVSLEDDPSTPVITFRYFILTVLFIAPGAFLSQLNEFRTTYASYSIFFVQIASNYAGEWLAKVLPAWEVKIPFTKKSFNLNPGPFSAKEHVLVTISCASGATYNLAWVPISLSELYFGNPIHPAVCLFFMLAVVWIGYSYAALARQFLIYDPQYPWYQALCQTALFETQKKQRESPSPVSRRQMLIFFLTLIGVMIWQFLPEFVFPFLQSLALLCWIAPRNKTANFVGGGLGGMGFLNISLDWSNVGNSNLVGSLFLTPWWTQVIVFIAFAVNCWVLLPLAKWGGLGSWDHHLMSNRLFTANGTSYPIRDLISPDMSLDEVAYAAHGPPYIGTQLLWALFFDYASYTSAIVWMALFGYPLIKSSIQRWRERRSDEKKPSVNHEYNDQLNVLMRSYSEVPLSWYLVLFIASFTIIITLLANGYMFIPLWTCFVAMATGAIVVVPLGWLYSISNFQLAIGSTNEVIYGLMVNCVSGHKNPAGASVYGTIAGDAWYRAQVMLQDQKLGHYMHIPPRAVFFSQIFGSFIGVPINYGVIRWVLDTKSGFLSGAEIDPTHQWTGQKLAQYLTVGVQYVLVGPKRLFALDLYRPLPYGFLAGALAPFVLYILHRCFPRAKLSLWNSTIFFSMMSTFWGNVSTGYTSSLIGGFVVMYWAYRRHYEVWARYNYILAAAFDAGYNFNMLIIFLCFGAGKIITMPHWWGNNATSVERCFALNDD
;
A
#
# COMPACT_ATOMS: atom_id res chain seq x y z
N MET A 1 -28.84 19.39 -46.25
CA MET A 1 -29.45 18.72 -47.40
C MET A 1 -30.16 17.48 -46.88
N PRO A 2 -31.47 17.31 -47.13
CA PRO A 2 -32.27 16.17 -46.69
C PRO A 2 -32.30 15.04 -47.75
N ASP A 3 -33.28 14.14 -47.61
CA ASP A 3 -33.72 13.05 -48.51
C ASP A 3 -33.06 11.67 -48.28
N TYR A 4 -33.76 10.51 -48.32
CA TYR A 4 -35.20 10.22 -48.54
C TYR A 4 -35.58 8.80 -48.03
N LEU A 5 -36.79 8.63 -47.43
CA LEU A 5 -37.61 7.38 -47.28
C LEU A 5 -36.95 6.10 -46.68
N ASP A 6 -37.64 4.99 -46.36
CA ASP A 6 -39.06 4.57 -46.46
C ASP A 6 -39.48 3.70 -45.23
N GLY A 7 -40.76 3.31 -45.08
CA GLY A 7 -41.18 2.33 -44.06
C GLY A 7 -42.65 1.88 -44.06
N ARG A 8 -42.87 0.56 -43.95
CA ARG A 8 -44.15 -0.22 -43.74
C ARG A 8 -43.80 -1.72 -43.87
N ARG A 9 -44.47 -2.78 -43.34
CA ARG A 9 -45.76 -3.20 -42.68
C ARG A 9 -45.40 -4.47 -41.82
N ARG A 10 -46.20 -5.26 -41.07
CA ARG A 10 -47.60 -5.43 -40.53
C ARG A 10 -47.49 -6.58 -39.46
N SER A 11 -48.47 -7.01 -38.66
CA SER A 11 -49.45 -6.34 -37.76
C SER A 11 -50.31 -7.39 -37.01
N GLY A 12 -50.27 -7.44 -35.68
CA GLY A 12 -51.16 -8.23 -34.81
C GLY A 12 -50.90 -7.85 -33.33
N ILE A 13 -51.81 -7.30 -32.51
CA ILE A 13 -53.29 -7.43 -32.36
C ILE A 13 -53.62 -8.83 -31.83
N TYR A 14 -53.85 -9.01 -30.53
CA TYR A 14 -55.08 -8.56 -29.86
C TYR A 14 -54.89 -8.07 -28.40
N SER A 15 -55.78 -7.16 -27.98
CA SER A 15 -56.15 -6.88 -26.58
C SER A 15 -57.28 -7.86 -26.15
N ASP A 16 -57.92 -7.87 -24.97
CA ASP A 16 -58.26 -6.82 -24.00
C ASP A 16 -58.71 -7.44 -22.65
N ASN A 17 -58.60 -6.67 -21.55
CA ASN A 17 -59.52 -6.64 -20.37
C ASN A 17 -59.85 -7.92 -19.54
N SER A 18 -60.25 -7.84 -18.26
CA SER A 18 -60.16 -6.75 -17.24
C SER A 18 -60.58 -7.25 -15.85
N SER A 19 -59.95 -6.71 -14.78
CA SER A 19 -60.44 -6.65 -13.38
C SER A 19 -60.78 -8.01 -12.69
N THR A 20 -61.00 -8.13 -11.38
CA THR A 20 -61.27 -7.14 -10.31
C THR A 20 -60.59 -7.54 -8.98
N ALA A 21 -60.81 -6.80 -7.88
CA ALA A 21 -59.94 -6.78 -6.68
C ALA A 21 -60.54 -7.45 -5.41
N CYS A 22 -59.79 -7.33 -4.29
CA CYS A 22 -60.15 -7.57 -2.87
C CYS A 22 -60.19 -9.03 -2.33
N SER A 23 -60.02 -9.31 -1.02
CA SER A 23 -59.25 -8.63 0.07
C SER A 23 -59.24 -9.47 1.39
N THR A 24 -58.30 -9.17 2.31
CA THR A 24 -58.42 -9.22 3.81
C THR A 24 -58.66 -10.54 4.62
N THR A 25 -57.59 -11.07 5.25
CA THR A 25 -57.49 -11.58 6.67
C THR A 25 -58.26 -12.89 7.09
N LYS A 26 -58.30 -13.44 8.33
CA LYS A 26 -57.93 -13.00 9.72
C LYS A 26 -57.81 -14.14 10.81
N LEU A 27 -56.67 -14.26 11.55
CA LEU A 27 -56.43 -15.00 12.85
C LEU A 27 -56.75 -16.55 12.93
N GLY A 28 -56.28 -17.37 13.90
CA GLY A 28 -55.27 -17.25 15.00
C GLY A 28 -55.46 -18.27 16.18
N SER A 29 -54.42 -18.52 17.02
CA SER A 29 -54.42 -19.18 18.39
C SER A 29 -54.83 -20.68 18.54
N SER A 30 -54.47 -21.49 19.58
CA SER A 30 -53.60 -21.40 20.80
C SER A 30 -53.34 -22.80 21.47
N SER A 31 -52.49 -22.86 22.53
CA SER A 31 -52.52 -23.77 23.73
C SER A 31 -52.32 -25.32 23.59
N ASP A 32 -51.83 -26.12 24.57
CA ASP A 32 -51.19 -25.87 25.90
C ASP A 32 -50.41 -27.10 26.51
N VAL A 33 -49.47 -26.80 27.45
CA VAL A 33 -49.09 -27.47 28.74
C VAL A 33 -48.80 -28.99 28.87
N SER A 34 -47.66 -29.37 29.48
CA SER A 34 -47.52 -30.26 30.69
C SER A 34 -46.05 -30.45 31.18
N GLU A 35 -45.87 -30.93 32.43
CA GLU A 35 -44.58 -31.03 33.18
C GLU A 35 -44.25 -32.49 33.65
N THR A 36 -43.20 -32.64 34.49
CA THR A 36 -42.77 -33.85 35.28
C THR A 36 -41.98 -34.95 34.53
N THR A 37 -41.08 -35.77 35.13
CA THR A 37 -40.65 -35.96 36.54
C THR A 37 -39.14 -36.35 36.64
N ALA A 38 -38.60 -36.65 37.84
CA ALA A 38 -37.22 -37.11 38.13
C ALA A 38 -37.15 -38.59 38.62
N VAL A 39 -36.07 -39.01 39.32
CA VAL A 39 -35.63 -40.39 39.75
C VAL A 39 -34.67 -41.02 38.69
N GLU A 40 -33.36 -41.20 38.92
CA GLU A 40 -32.61 -42.20 39.76
C GLU A 40 -32.72 -43.64 39.15
N ASP A 41 -31.68 -44.45 38.91
CA ASP A 41 -30.49 -44.84 39.74
C ASP A 41 -29.18 -45.17 38.96
N ASP A 42 -28.05 -45.05 39.67
CA ASP A 42 -26.76 -45.80 39.75
C ASP A 42 -25.88 -46.36 38.58
N ASP A 43 -24.56 -46.32 38.90
CA ASP A 43 -23.38 -47.11 38.46
C ASP A 43 -22.92 -47.14 36.97
N ALA A 44 -21.62 -47.08 36.61
CA ALA A 44 -20.40 -47.30 37.40
C ALA A 44 -19.14 -46.50 36.94
N ASN A 45 -18.10 -46.51 37.78
CA ASN A 45 -16.80 -45.81 37.66
C ASN A 45 -16.03 -45.93 36.33
N SER A 46 -15.38 -44.82 35.92
CA SER A 46 -13.92 -44.80 35.65
C SER A 46 -13.30 -43.40 35.80
N HIS A 47 -12.05 -43.32 36.27
CA HIS A 47 -11.43 -42.05 36.68
C HIS A 47 -10.91 -41.18 35.52
N ARG A 48 -11.07 -39.85 35.65
CA ARG A 48 -10.11 -38.86 35.13
C ARG A 48 -9.81 -37.79 36.18
N LEU A 49 -8.56 -37.35 36.22
CA LEU A 49 -8.04 -36.44 37.25
C LEU A 49 -8.41 -34.98 36.94
N SER A 50 -8.85 -34.23 37.95
CA SER A 50 -9.33 -32.84 37.81
C SER A 50 -8.20 -31.81 37.81
N THR A 51 -8.22 -30.87 36.86
CA THR A 51 -7.51 -29.58 36.95
C THR A 51 -8.49 -28.47 37.37
N PRO A 52 -8.05 -27.46 38.16
CA PRO A 52 -8.97 -26.53 38.81
C PRO A 52 -9.52 -25.45 37.87
N ASP A 53 -10.80 -25.12 38.09
CA ASP A 53 -11.55 -24.05 37.41
C ASP A 53 -10.86 -22.67 37.56
N ARG A 54 -10.57 -21.99 36.45
CA ARG A 54 -10.19 -20.56 36.46
C ARG A 54 -11.26 -19.70 35.81
N LYS A 55 -12.37 -19.51 36.53
CA LYS A 55 -13.41 -18.53 36.18
C LYS A 55 -12.87 -17.10 36.27
N THR A 56 -12.51 -16.52 35.13
CA THR A 56 -12.24 -15.07 35.00
C THR A 56 -12.86 -14.56 33.70
N SER A 57 -13.73 -13.55 33.80
CA SER A 57 -14.61 -13.07 32.73
C SER A 57 -13.90 -12.59 31.46
N SER A 58 -14.17 -13.22 30.32
CA SER A 58 -13.63 -12.89 29.00
C SER A 58 -14.45 -11.80 28.28
N ASN A 59 -14.51 -10.59 28.83
CA ASN A 59 -15.07 -9.42 28.13
C ASN A 59 -14.05 -8.79 27.17
N LEU A 60 -13.73 -9.52 26.11
CA LEU A 60 -13.13 -9.00 24.88
C LEU A 60 -14.26 -8.76 23.85
N PRO A 61 -14.16 -7.76 22.96
CA PRO A 61 -15.01 -7.72 21.79
C PRO A 61 -14.64 -8.89 20.88
N SER A 62 -15.47 -9.93 20.85
CA SER A 62 -15.38 -10.95 19.81
C SER A 62 -15.59 -10.27 18.45
N TYR A 63 -14.74 -10.61 17.47
CA TYR A 63 -15.13 -10.44 16.08
C TYR A 63 -16.37 -11.32 15.86
N SER A 64 -17.47 -10.74 15.38
CA SER A 64 -18.82 -11.21 15.76
C SER A 64 -19.14 -12.64 15.29
N SER A 65 -19.01 -13.60 16.21
CA SER A 65 -19.58 -14.96 16.10
C SER A 65 -21.12 -14.96 16.09
N ASP A 66 -21.73 -13.84 16.46
CA ASP A 66 -23.18 -13.62 16.44
C ASP A 66 -23.70 -13.16 15.07
N GLU A 67 -22.81 -12.89 14.10
CA GLU A 67 -23.20 -12.98 12.71
C GLU A 67 -23.24 -14.49 12.40
N LYS A 68 -24.45 -15.09 12.50
CA LYS A 68 -24.69 -16.51 12.19
C LYS A 68 -23.84 -16.90 10.99
N SER A 69 -22.98 -17.91 11.14
CA SER A 69 -22.34 -18.56 10.01
C SER A 69 -23.44 -18.89 8.99
N PRO A 70 -23.38 -18.35 7.76
CA PRO A 70 -24.40 -18.64 6.78
C PRO A 70 -24.41 -20.14 6.54
N GLU A 71 -25.56 -20.77 6.75
CA GLU A 71 -25.81 -22.20 6.56
C GLU A 71 -25.72 -22.52 5.06
N TYR A 72 -24.48 -22.56 4.55
CA TYR A 72 -24.18 -22.97 3.18
C TYR A 72 -24.17 -24.49 3.11
N PHE A 73 -24.98 -25.00 2.19
CA PHE A 73 -25.25 -26.41 1.94
C PHE A 73 -23.99 -27.28 1.94
N THR A 74 -23.92 -28.22 2.88
CA THR A 74 -23.17 -29.47 2.70
C THR A 74 -23.85 -30.31 1.63
N GLU A 75 -23.55 -30.04 0.35
CA GLU A 75 -23.69 -31.06 -0.69
C GLU A 75 -22.45 -31.97 -0.66
N GLU A 76 -22.66 -33.27 -0.53
CA GLU A 76 -21.60 -34.27 -0.56
C GLU A 76 -21.01 -34.38 -1.97
N GLN A 77 -19.78 -33.90 -2.17
CA GLN A 77 -18.93 -34.33 -3.28
C GLN A 77 -17.70 -35.06 -2.73
N GLY A 78 -17.90 -36.34 -2.45
CA GLY A 78 -16.88 -37.19 -1.86
C GLY A 78 -15.86 -37.71 -2.87
N GLU A 79 -14.62 -37.23 -2.79
CA GLU A 79 -13.45 -38.04 -3.10
C GLU A 79 -12.82 -38.50 -1.77
N LYS A 80 -13.05 -39.76 -1.39
CA LYS A 80 -12.39 -40.38 -0.23
C LYS A 80 -10.94 -40.76 -0.59
N GLY A 81 -10.10 -39.76 -0.81
CA GLY A 81 -8.63 -39.87 -0.72
C GLY A 81 -8.21 -40.02 0.74
N ALA A 82 -7.15 -40.78 1.00
CA ALA A 82 -6.76 -41.19 2.35
C ALA A 82 -5.66 -40.29 2.95
N ASP A 83 -5.95 -39.00 3.12
CA ASP A 83 -5.04 -38.02 3.72
C ASP A 83 -5.66 -37.28 4.92
N GLY A 84 -4.81 -36.85 5.86
CA GLY A 84 -5.17 -36.49 7.23
C GLY A 84 -5.79 -35.11 7.44
N HIS A 85 -6.88 -34.79 6.73
CA HIS A 85 -7.58 -33.51 6.90
C HIS A 85 -8.17 -33.35 8.32
N LEU A 86 -7.62 -32.38 9.07
CA LEU A 86 -8.21 -31.82 10.29
C LEU A 86 -9.62 -31.27 9.97
N SER A 87 -10.61 -31.54 10.83
CA SER A 87 -11.95 -30.96 10.71
C SER A 87 -11.94 -29.45 11.00
N ASP A 88 -12.84 -28.68 10.40
CA ASP A 88 -12.90 -27.21 10.57
C ASP A 88 -13.14 -26.75 12.02
N ASP A 89 -13.66 -27.64 12.87
CA ASP A 89 -13.87 -27.45 14.31
C ASP A 89 -12.62 -27.75 15.18
N ASP A 90 -11.52 -28.22 14.58
CA ASP A 90 -10.31 -28.60 15.33
C ASP A 90 -9.70 -27.39 16.08
N PRO A 91 -9.30 -27.53 17.36
CA PRO A 91 -8.70 -26.44 18.12
C PRO A 91 -7.42 -25.85 17.50
N ALA A 92 -6.67 -26.60 16.68
CA ALA A 92 -5.50 -26.11 15.93
C ALA A 92 -5.87 -25.26 14.70
N LEU A 93 -7.14 -25.30 14.25
CA LEU A 93 -7.66 -24.44 13.19
C LEU A 93 -8.48 -23.27 13.72
N ARG A 94 -9.13 -23.42 14.88
CA ARG A 94 -10.08 -22.46 15.45
C ARG A 94 -9.63 -20.99 15.38
N ASP A 95 -8.40 -20.71 15.81
CA ASP A 95 -7.86 -19.34 15.88
C ASP A 95 -7.38 -18.77 14.52
N ILE A 96 -7.29 -19.61 13.48
CA ILE A 96 -6.90 -19.20 12.12
C ILE A 96 -8.12 -18.61 11.39
N PRO A 97 -8.04 -17.38 10.84
CA PRO A 97 -9.12 -16.79 10.04
C PRO A 97 -9.47 -17.65 8.82
N TRP A 98 -10.77 -17.83 8.58
CA TRP A 98 -11.31 -18.61 7.45
C TRP A 98 -10.69 -18.33 6.06
N PRO A 99 -10.40 -17.06 5.67
CA PRO A 99 -9.71 -16.79 4.40
C PRO A 99 -8.27 -17.33 4.34
N VAL A 100 -7.58 -17.43 5.48
CA VAL A 100 -6.23 -18.01 5.57
C VAL A 100 -6.32 -19.53 5.42
N ARG A 101 -7.23 -20.20 6.15
CA ARG A 101 -7.42 -21.66 6.11
C ARG A 101 -7.68 -22.20 4.70
N ARG A 102 -8.47 -21.48 3.88
CA ARG A 102 -8.80 -21.88 2.50
C ARG A 102 -7.68 -21.63 1.48
N VAL A 103 -6.70 -20.79 1.81
CA VAL A 103 -5.63 -20.35 0.88
C VAL A 103 -4.30 -21.04 1.16
N VAL A 104 -3.93 -21.14 2.43
CA VAL A 104 -2.60 -21.60 2.88
C VAL A 104 -2.62 -23.12 3.09
N SER A 105 -1.54 -23.81 2.74
CA SER A 105 -1.39 -25.24 3.06
C SER A 105 -1.25 -25.47 4.57
N LEU A 106 -1.56 -26.67 5.05
CA LEU A 106 -1.51 -27.05 6.47
C LEU A 106 -0.49 -28.18 6.73
N GLU A 107 0.44 -28.33 5.79
CA GLU A 107 1.43 -29.40 5.69
C GLU A 107 2.77 -28.79 5.27
N ASP A 108 3.87 -29.40 5.73
CA ASP A 108 5.21 -28.93 5.39
C ASP A 108 6.26 -30.04 5.34
N ASP A 109 7.26 -29.88 4.46
CA ASP A 109 8.47 -30.70 4.40
C ASP A 109 9.72 -29.85 4.75
N PRO A 110 10.26 -30.00 5.98
CA PRO A 110 11.47 -29.31 6.41
C PRO A 110 12.76 -29.69 5.69
N SER A 111 12.79 -30.78 4.91
CA SER A 111 13.97 -31.24 4.17
C SER A 111 14.18 -30.51 2.83
N THR A 112 13.15 -29.84 2.31
CA THR A 112 13.20 -29.16 1.00
C THR A 112 14.26 -28.06 0.91
N PRO A 113 15.11 -28.04 -0.13
CA PRO A 113 16.11 -26.99 -0.31
C PRO A 113 15.46 -25.65 -0.68
N VAL A 114 15.96 -24.58 -0.06
CA VAL A 114 15.41 -23.21 -0.19
C VAL A 114 16.41 -22.24 -0.83
N ILE A 115 17.67 -22.22 -0.36
CA ILE A 115 18.75 -21.41 -0.94
C ILE A 115 19.58 -22.31 -1.85
N THR A 116 19.48 -22.10 -3.15
CA THR A 116 20.16 -22.88 -4.20
C THR A 116 21.06 -21.97 -5.06
N PHE A 117 21.79 -22.55 -6.02
CA PHE A 117 22.46 -21.76 -7.05
C PHE A 117 21.46 -21.01 -7.97
N ARG A 118 20.33 -21.64 -8.32
CA ARG A 118 19.28 -21.05 -9.16
C ARG A 118 18.68 -19.80 -8.53
N TYR A 119 18.47 -19.84 -7.20
CA TYR A 119 18.03 -18.70 -6.42
C TYR A 119 18.90 -17.46 -6.65
N PHE A 120 20.24 -17.59 -6.61
CA PHE A 120 21.15 -16.46 -6.84
C PHE A 120 21.10 -15.92 -8.27
N ILE A 121 20.93 -16.78 -9.28
CA ILE A 121 20.76 -16.33 -10.68
C ILE A 121 19.46 -15.55 -10.85
N LEU A 122 18.33 -16.14 -10.43
CA LEU A 122 17.00 -15.57 -10.66
C LEU A 122 16.81 -14.25 -9.91
N THR A 123 17.34 -14.14 -8.69
CA THR A 123 17.27 -12.88 -7.91
C THR A 123 18.04 -11.75 -8.56
N VAL A 124 19.30 -11.96 -8.97
CA VAL A 124 20.07 -10.95 -9.72
C VAL A 124 19.35 -10.55 -11.02
N LEU A 125 18.81 -11.53 -11.76
CA LEU A 125 18.10 -11.32 -13.02
C LEU A 125 16.84 -10.45 -12.88
N PHE A 126 16.03 -10.64 -11.84
CA PHE A 126 14.77 -9.91 -11.65
C PHE A 126 14.91 -8.62 -10.82
N ILE A 127 15.87 -8.53 -9.89
CA ILE A 127 16.13 -7.30 -9.14
C ILE A 127 16.58 -6.17 -10.07
N ALA A 128 17.52 -6.45 -10.99
CA ALA A 128 18.16 -5.40 -11.80
C ALA A 128 17.18 -4.55 -12.65
N PRO A 129 16.29 -5.12 -13.49
CA PRO A 129 15.35 -4.32 -14.27
C PRO A 129 14.30 -3.63 -13.38
N GLY A 130 13.91 -4.26 -12.26
CA GLY A 130 12.89 -3.70 -11.37
C GLY A 130 13.38 -2.51 -10.56
N ALA A 131 14.57 -2.62 -9.94
CA ALA A 131 15.24 -1.50 -9.30
C ALA A 131 15.42 -0.32 -10.27
N PHE A 132 15.90 -0.61 -11.50
CA PHE A 132 16.05 0.39 -12.54
C PHE A 132 14.74 1.14 -12.84
N LEU A 133 13.66 0.40 -13.16
CA LEU A 133 12.37 0.98 -13.53
C LEU A 133 11.70 1.71 -12.36
N SER A 134 11.71 1.14 -11.16
CA SER A 134 11.12 1.76 -9.98
C SER A 134 11.82 3.07 -9.62
N GLN A 135 13.15 3.14 -9.67
CA GLN A 135 13.88 4.37 -9.35
C GLN A 135 13.78 5.42 -10.47
N LEU A 136 13.68 5.00 -11.73
CA LEU A 136 13.47 5.87 -12.89
C LEU A 136 12.14 6.64 -12.80
N ASN A 137 11.08 5.95 -12.40
CA ASN A 137 9.73 6.48 -12.40
C ASN A 137 9.44 7.47 -11.25
N GLU A 138 10.32 7.60 -10.25
CA GLU A 138 10.23 8.66 -9.24
C GLU A 138 10.50 10.07 -9.79
N PHE A 139 11.23 10.17 -10.91
CA PHE A 139 11.54 11.44 -11.58
C PHE A 139 10.53 11.85 -12.67
N ARG A 140 9.59 10.95 -13.01
CA ARG A 140 8.67 11.09 -14.15
C ARG A 140 7.26 11.51 -13.70
N THR A 141 6.44 11.98 -14.63
CA THR A 141 5.01 12.26 -14.41
C THR A 141 4.19 10.98 -14.20
N THR A 142 4.48 9.93 -14.97
CA THR A 142 3.76 8.65 -14.93
C THR A 142 4.58 7.55 -14.27
N TYR A 143 3.93 6.74 -13.44
CA TYR A 143 4.57 5.73 -12.60
C TYR A 143 4.08 4.32 -12.96
N ALA A 144 4.90 3.58 -13.73
CA ALA A 144 4.70 2.16 -13.98
C ALA A 144 5.33 1.34 -12.85
N SER A 145 4.57 0.48 -12.17
CA SER A 145 5.10 -0.32 -11.05
C SER A 145 5.80 -1.57 -11.57
N TYR A 146 6.98 -1.90 -11.03
CA TYR A 146 7.56 -3.22 -11.27
C TYR A 146 6.79 -4.28 -10.47
N SER A 147 5.85 -4.96 -11.13
CA SER A 147 4.92 -5.87 -10.46
C SER A 147 5.62 -7.09 -9.86
N ILE A 148 5.48 -7.27 -8.55
CA ILE A 148 5.98 -8.46 -7.85
C ILE A 148 5.28 -9.75 -8.32
N PHE A 149 4.03 -9.65 -8.78
CA PHE A 149 3.32 -10.77 -9.40
C PHE A 149 3.94 -11.15 -10.75
N PHE A 150 4.43 -10.19 -11.55
CA PHE A 150 5.20 -10.51 -12.76
C PHE A 150 6.47 -11.32 -12.41
N VAL A 151 7.22 -10.91 -11.38
CA VAL A 151 8.39 -11.68 -10.90
C VAL A 151 7.98 -13.09 -10.47
N GLN A 152 6.89 -13.22 -9.70
CA GLN A 152 6.37 -14.51 -9.24
C GLN A 152 6.03 -15.44 -10.43
N ILE A 153 5.41 -14.94 -11.49
CA ILE A 153 5.09 -15.73 -12.69
C ILE A 153 6.36 -16.05 -13.51
N ALA A 154 7.22 -15.06 -13.76
CA ALA A 154 8.40 -15.23 -14.60
C ALA A 154 9.45 -16.14 -13.94
N SER A 155 9.66 -16.01 -12.63
CA SER A 155 10.57 -16.87 -11.86
C SER A 155 10.07 -18.31 -11.70
N ASN A 156 8.76 -18.56 -11.81
CA ASN A 156 8.19 -19.91 -11.88
C ASN A 156 8.75 -20.67 -13.10
N TYR A 157 8.47 -20.16 -14.30
CA TYR A 157 8.89 -20.79 -15.55
C TYR A 157 10.41 -20.75 -15.75
N ALA A 158 11.08 -19.66 -15.36
CA ALA A 158 12.53 -19.58 -15.42
C ALA A 158 13.20 -20.58 -14.46
N GLY A 159 12.68 -20.77 -13.25
CA GLY A 159 13.18 -21.74 -12.28
C GLY A 159 12.97 -23.19 -12.74
N GLU A 160 11.82 -23.50 -13.31
CA GLU A 160 11.60 -24.81 -13.96
C GLU A 160 12.52 -25.04 -15.15
N TRP A 161 12.80 -24.01 -15.96
CA TRP A 161 13.73 -24.11 -17.08
C TRP A 161 15.17 -24.30 -16.60
N LEU A 162 15.63 -23.55 -15.60
CA LEU A 162 16.92 -23.77 -14.93
C LEU A 162 17.03 -25.19 -14.36
N ALA A 163 15.96 -25.72 -13.75
CA ALA A 163 15.94 -27.08 -13.20
C ALA A 163 16.01 -28.18 -14.27
N LYS A 164 15.62 -27.89 -15.52
CA LYS A 164 15.70 -28.81 -16.67
C LYS A 164 17.03 -28.68 -17.44
N VAL A 165 17.69 -27.52 -17.39
CA VAL A 165 18.90 -27.21 -18.18
C VAL A 165 20.20 -27.31 -17.39
N LEU A 166 20.23 -26.97 -16.09
CA LEU A 166 21.46 -27.01 -15.30
C LEU A 166 21.86 -28.46 -14.98
N PRO A 167 23.12 -28.88 -15.23
CA PRO A 167 23.60 -30.18 -14.79
C PRO A 167 23.77 -30.22 -13.27
N ALA A 168 23.55 -31.37 -12.65
CA ALA A 168 23.72 -31.58 -11.21
C ALA A 168 25.20 -31.74 -10.80
N TRP A 169 26.05 -30.79 -11.18
CA TRP A 169 27.48 -30.79 -10.83
C TRP A 169 27.71 -30.18 -9.45
N GLU A 170 28.57 -30.82 -8.64
CA GLU A 170 29.15 -30.20 -7.46
C GLU A 170 30.29 -29.24 -7.82
N VAL A 171 30.05 -27.94 -7.68
CA VAL A 171 31.08 -26.91 -7.80
C VAL A 171 31.71 -26.69 -6.43
N LYS A 172 33.01 -26.95 -6.32
CA LYS A 172 33.81 -26.60 -5.13
C LYS A 172 34.14 -25.12 -5.18
N ILE A 173 33.75 -24.37 -4.14
CA ILE A 173 34.04 -22.94 -4.03
C ILE A 173 35.56 -22.76 -3.86
N PRO A 174 36.26 -22.07 -4.79
CA PRO A 174 37.71 -21.93 -4.72
C PRO A 174 38.14 -21.31 -3.39
N PHE A 175 39.30 -21.76 -2.90
CA PHE A 175 39.87 -21.38 -1.59
C PHE A 175 39.03 -21.78 -0.34
N THR A 176 37.97 -22.58 -0.48
CA THR A 176 37.22 -23.11 0.69
C THR A 176 36.99 -24.61 0.60
N LYS A 177 36.61 -25.23 1.73
CA LYS A 177 36.21 -26.66 1.80
C LYS A 177 34.73 -26.92 1.42
N LYS A 178 33.98 -25.92 0.95
CA LYS A 178 32.55 -26.05 0.64
C LYS A 178 32.33 -26.35 -0.84
N SER A 179 31.58 -27.41 -1.16
CA SER A 179 30.91 -27.57 -2.45
C SER A 179 29.46 -27.11 -2.37
N PHE A 180 28.87 -26.81 -3.53
CA PHE A 180 27.43 -26.69 -3.72
C PHE A 180 27.04 -27.36 -5.05
N ASN A 181 25.84 -27.92 -5.10
CA ASN A 181 25.30 -28.50 -6.34
C ASN A 181 24.57 -27.40 -7.14
N LEU A 182 24.89 -27.28 -8.44
CA LEU A 182 24.20 -26.36 -9.37
C LEU A 182 22.71 -26.67 -9.52
N ASN A 183 22.34 -27.95 -9.46
CA ASN A 183 20.96 -28.44 -9.60
C ASN A 183 20.68 -29.55 -8.55
N PRO A 184 20.28 -29.19 -7.31
CA PRO A 184 20.13 -30.14 -6.20
C PRO A 184 18.85 -31.00 -6.27
N GLY A 185 17.96 -30.78 -7.24
CA GLY A 185 16.65 -31.43 -7.33
C GLY A 185 15.65 -30.57 -8.14
N PRO A 186 14.35 -30.92 -8.17
CA PRO A 186 13.33 -30.09 -8.83
C PRO A 186 13.28 -28.66 -8.26
N PHE A 187 12.66 -27.73 -8.99
CA PHE A 187 12.44 -26.36 -8.51
C PHE A 187 11.38 -26.36 -7.39
N SER A 188 11.75 -25.94 -6.18
CA SER A 188 10.87 -26.04 -5.01
C SER A 188 9.97 -24.81 -4.86
N ALA A 189 8.81 -24.96 -4.22
CA ALA A 189 7.93 -23.82 -3.92
C ALA A 189 8.63 -22.82 -2.97
N LYS A 190 9.41 -23.29 -1.99
CA LYS A 190 10.12 -22.42 -1.03
C LYS A 190 11.24 -21.62 -1.68
N GLU A 191 12.00 -22.25 -2.59
CA GLU A 191 13.02 -21.60 -3.42
C GLU A 191 12.41 -20.49 -4.28
N HIS A 192 11.26 -20.77 -4.91
CA HIS A 192 10.51 -19.84 -5.75
C HIS A 192 9.95 -18.63 -4.98
N VAL A 193 9.39 -18.85 -3.80
CA VAL A 193 8.95 -17.75 -2.91
C VAL A 193 10.16 -16.94 -2.42
N LEU A 194 11.29 -17.57 -2.10
CA LEU A 194 12.48 -16.86 -1.63
C LEU A 194 13.08 -15.96 -2.72
N VAL A 195 13.10 -16.40 -3.99
CA VAL A 195 13.43 -15.53 -5.12
C VAL A 195 12.53 -14.30 -5.12
N THR A 196 11.23 -14.49 -4.97
CA THR A 196 10.24 -13.41 -5.00
C THR A 196 10.43 -12.43 -3.83
N ILE A 197 10.66 -12.89 -2.60
CA ILE A 197 10.97 -12.03 -1.42
C ILE A 197 12.25 -11.19 -1.65
N SER A 198 13.28 -11.78 -2.26
CA SER A 198 14.51 -11.04 -2.60
C SER A 198 14.25 -9.94 -3.63
N CYS A 199 13.32 -10.17 -4.55
CA CYS A 199 12.91 -9.18 -5.54
C CYS A 199 12.00 -8.12 -4.92
N ALA A 200 11.10 -8.45 -3.99
CA ALA A 200 10.28 -7.47 -3.28
C ALA A 200 11.15 -6.47 -2.49
N SER A 201 12.20 -6.97 -1.83
CA SER A 201 13.18 -6.15 -1.10
C SER A 201 14.13 -5.36 -2.02
N GLY A 202 14.62 -5.96 -3.11
CA GLY A 202 15.62 -5.33 -3.99
C GLY A 202 15.09 -4.49 -5.15
N ALA A 203 13.93 -4.83 -5.71
CA ALA A 203 13.41 -4.26 -6.96
C ALA A 203 12.57 -2.98 -6.77
N THR A 204 12.79 -2.24 -5.67
CA THR A 204 12.04 -1.03 -5.31
C THR A 204 12.97 0.18 -5.26
N TYR A 205 12.42 1.38 -5.47
CA TYR A 205 13.16 2.64 -5.35
C TYR A 205 13.64 2.88 -3.90
N ASN A 206 14.62 3.76 -3.69
CA ASN A 206 15.14 4.11 -2.37
C ASN A 206 14.85 5.59 -2.04
N LEU A 207 14.17 5.87 -0.93
CA LEU A 207 13.67 7.22 -0.59
C LEU A 207 14.77 8.29 -0.42
N ALA A 208 16.02 7.88 -0.20
CA ALA A 208 17.17 8.80 -0.19
C ALA A 208 17.46 9.45 -1.56
N TRP A 209 16.76 9.07 -2.63
CA TRP A 209 16.82 9.77 -3.92
C TRP A 209 16.49 11.27 -3.78
N VAL A 210 15.54 11.61 -2.91
CA VAL A 210 15.07 13.00 -2.71
C VAL A 210 16.20 13.94 -2.24
N PRO A 211 16.86 13.72 -1.08
CA PRO A 211 17.92 14.63 -0.64
C PRO A 211 19.15 14.67 -1.57
N ILE A 212 19.51 13.53 -2.21
CA ILE A 212 20.63 13.46 -3.16
C ILE A 212 20.32 14.32 -4.41
N SER A 213 19.12 14.16 -4.98
CA SER A 213 18.73 14.95 -6.15
C SER A 213 18.44 16.42 -5.81
N LEU A 214 17.95 16.75 -4.61
CA LEU A 214 17.82 18.14 -4.17
C LEU A 214 19.18 18.84 -4.12
N SER A 215 20.18 18.23 -3.49
CA SER A 215 21.48 18.88 -3.23
C SER A 215 22.22 19.24 -4.50
N GLU A 216 22.21 18.37 -5.50
CA GLU A 216 22.87 18.60 -6.79
C GLU A 216 22.04 19.52 -7.70
N LEU A 217 20.73 19.27 -7.86
CA LEU A 217 19.90 19.97 -8.86
C LEU A 217 19.53 21.41 -8.47
N TYR A 218 19.24 21.67 -7.20
CA TYR A 218 18.77 22.98 -6.74
C TYR A 218 19.84 23.77 -5.98
N PHE A 219 20.79 23.10 -5.33
CA PHE A 219 21.83 23.73 -4.51
C PHE A 219 23.25 23.56 -5.07
N GLY A 220 23.44 22.92 -6.22
CA GLY A 220 24.76 22.80 -6.89
C GLY A 220 25.82 22.02 -6.10
N ASN A 221 25.43 21.25 -5.09
CA ASN A 221 26.30 20.56 -4.15
C ASN A 221 26.23 19.03 -4.38
N PRO A 222 27.08 18.44 -5.25
CA PRO A 222 27.14 17.01 -5.47
C PRO A 222 27.75 16.27 -4.28
N ILE A 223 27.04 15.27 -3.76
CA ILE A 223 27.51 14.43 -2.64
C ILE A 223 28.39 13.29 -3.19
N HIS A 224 29.48 12.96 -2.50
CA HIS A 224 30.42 11.93 -2.93
C HIS A 224 29.74 10.54 -3.09
N PRO A 225 29.92 9.81 -4.21
CA PRO A 225 29.15 8.59 -4.51
C PRO A 225 29.14 7.52 -3.41
N ALA A 226 30.25 7.33 -2.70
CA ALA A 226 30.31 6.36 -1.60
C ALA A 226 29.40 6.77 -0.41
N VAL A 227 29.27 8.07 -0.12
CA VAL A 227 28.37 8.58 0.91
C VAL A 227 26.92 8.27 0.54
N CYS A 228 26.53 8.56 -0.70
CA CYS A 228 25.21 8.26 -1.23
C CYS A 228 24.87 6.77 -1.08
N LEU A 229 25.75 5.88 -1.54
CA LEU A 229 25.57 4.43 -1.44
C LEU A 229 25.44 3.94 0.00
N PHE A 230 26.33 4.37 0.90
CA PHE A 230 26.27 3.96 2.31
C PHE A 230 25.05 4.53 3.04
N PHE A 231 24.63 5.77 2.75
CA PHE A 231 23.41 6.36 3.29
C PHE A 231 22.15 5.61 2.80
N MET A 232 22.02 5.39 1.50
CA MET A 232 20.92 4.64 0.90
C MET A 232 20.78 3.23 1.50
N LEU A 233 21.90 2.53 1.72
CA LEU A 233 21.92 1.19 2.31
C LEU A 233 21.56 1.22 3.80
N ALA A 234 22.12 2.15 4.57
CA ALA A 234 21.90 2.25 6.00
C ALA A 234 20.45 2.60 6.36
N VAL A 235 19.81 3.52 5.62
CA VAL A 235 18.41 3.88 5.83
C VAL A 235 17.48 2.66 5.69
N VAL A 236 17.69 1.85 4.63
CA VAL A 236 16.90 0.63 4.42
C VAL A 236 17.12 -0.39 5.54
N TRP A 237 18.37 -0.54 5.99
CA TRP A 237 18.74 -1.44 7.08
C TRP A 237 18.19 -1.02 8.45
N ILE A 238 18.01 0.28 8.72
CA ILE A 238 17.29 0.76 9.92
C ILE A 238 15.84 0.27 9.88
N GLY A 239 15.11 0.46 8.78
CA GLY A 239 13.73 -0.02 8.67
C GLY A 239 13.59 -1.54 8.77
N TYR A 240 14.53 -2.29 8.16
CA TYR A 240 14.61 -3.74 8.33
C TYR A 240 14.90 -4.16 9.78
N SER A 241 15.63 -3.35 10.56
CA SER A 241 15.80 -3.58 12.00
C SER A 241 14.52 -3.29 12.79
N TYR A 242 13.75 -2.26 12.42
CA TYR A 242 12.51 -1.88 13.12
C TYR A 242 11.37 -2.88 12.90
N ALA A 243 11.40 -3.65 11.82
CA ALA A 243 10.52 -4.81 11.65
C ALA A 243 10.60 -5.78 12.84
N ALA A 244 11.74 -5.90 13.53
CA ALA A 244 11.86 -6.75 14.72
C ALA A 244 10.96 -6.33 15.89
N LEU A 245 10.66 -5.03 16.01
CA LEU A 245 9.80 -4.47 17.05
C LEU A 245 8.34 -4.90 16.84
N ALA A 246 7.87 -4.86 15.60
CA ALA A 246 6.50 -5.22 15.22
C ALA A 246 6.30 -6.73 14.98
N ARG A 247 7.35 -7.46 14.57
CA ARG A 247 7.31 -8.91 14.28
C ARG A 247 6.71 -9.73 15.43
N GLN A 248 7.11 -9.43 16.67
CA GLN A 248 6.63 -10.13 17.87
C GLN A 248 5.13 -9.97 18.14
N PHE A 249 4.46 -9.02 17.46
CA PHE A 249 3.05 -8.71 17.64
C PHE A 249 2.20 -9.04 16.41
N LEU A 250 2.70 -8.80 15.18
CA LEU A 250 1.87 -8.81 13.97
C LEU A 250 2.03 -10.03 13.05
N ILE A 251 3.09 -10.83 13.23
CA ILE A 251 3.36 -11.99 12.37
C ILE A 251 2.84 -13.28 13.00
N TYR A 252 3.14 -13.51 14.29
CA TYR A 252 2.80 -14.74 14.99
C TYR A 252 1.32 -14.87 15.34
N ASP A 253 0.61 -13.76 15.55
CA ASP A 253 -0.84 -13.83 15.79
C ASP A 253 -1.56 -14.20 14.48
N PRO A 254 -2.36 -15.30 14.46
CA PRO A 254 -3.04 -15.75 13.25
C PRO A 254 -4.17 -14.79 12.84
N GLN A 255 -4.69 -13.95 13.74
CA GLN A 255 -5.85 -13.09 13.47
C GLN A 255 -5.61 -12.02 12.40
N TYR A 256 -4.35 -11.73 12.03
CA TYR A 256 -4.01 -10.78 10.98
C TYR A 256 -3.87 -11.44 9.60
N PRO A 257 -4.78 -11.18 8.66
CA PRO A 257 -4.75 -11.81 7.35
C PRO A 257 -3.63 -11.27 6.44
N TRP A 258 -3.18 -10.01 6.60
CA TRP A 258 -2.16 -9.39 5.72
C TRP A 258 -2.49 -9.62 4.23
N TYR A 259 -3.60 -9.05 3.75
CA TYR A 259 -4.25 -9.39 2.48
C TYR A 259 -3.32 -9.43 1.24
N GLN A 260 -2.32 -8.54 1.15
CA GLN A 260 -1.35 -8.57 0.06
C GLN A 260 -0.45 -9.82 0.08
N ALA A 261 -0.04 -10.30 1.27
CA ALA A 261 0.68 -11.56 1.42
C ALA A 261 -0.23 -12.76 1.06
N LEU A 262 -1.50 -12.76 1.49
CA LEU A 262 -2.47 -13.80 1.10
C LEU A 262 -2.71 -13.87 -0.41
N CYS A 263 -2.66 -12.73 -1.11
CA CYS A 263 -2.74 -12.70 -2.56
C CYS A 263 -1.56 -13.43 -3.21
N GLN A 264 -0.34 -13.21 -2.69
CA GLN A 264 0.87 -13.87 -3.16
C GLN A 264 0.84 -15.37 -2.84
N THR A 265 0.43 -15.78 -1.64
CA THR A 265 0.31 -17.21 -1.27
C THR A 265 -0.73 -17.94 -2.12
N ALA A 266 -1.88 -17.32 -2.42
CA ALA A 266 -2.90 -17.92 -3.29
C ALA A 266 -2.35 -18.21 -4.70
N LEU A 267 -1.52 -17.32 -5.25
CA LEU A 267 -0.86 -17.55 -6.53
C LEU A 267 0.26 -18.61 -6.41
N PHE A 268 1.03 -18.66 -5.31
CA PHE A 268 2.03 -19.70 -5.09
C PHE A 268 1.41 -21.10 -4.94
N GLU A 269 0.36 -21.24 -4.13
CA GLU A 269 -0.32 -22.51 -3.90
C GLU A 269 -1.05 -23.03 -5.15
N THR A 270 -1.63 -22.15 -5.97
CA THR A 270 -2.22 -22.56 -7.26
C THR A 270 -1.15 -22.97 -8.28
N GLN A 271 0.01 -22.31 -8.31
CA GLN A 271 1.16 -22.71 -9.12
C GLN A 271 1.79 -24.03 -8.64
N LYS A 272 1.98 -24.20 -7.32
CA LYS A 272 2.44 -25.45 -6.68
C LYS A 272 1.52 -26.62 -7.03
N LYS A 273 0.21 -26.48 -6.79
CA LYS A 273 -0.81 -27.48 -7.12
C LYS A 273 -0.95 -27.73 -8.63
N GLN A 274 -0.53 -26.81 -9.49
CA GLN A 274 -0.43 -27.08 -10.93
C GLN A 274 0.83 -27.90 -11.26
N ARG A 275 1.98 -27.62 -10.64
CA ARG A 275 3.24 -28.34 -10.88
C ARG A 275 3.23 -29.76 -10.33
N GLU A 276 2.75 -29.94 -9.10
CA GLU A 276 2.84 -31.19 -8.33
C GLU A 276 1.64 -32.12 -8.59
N SER A 277 0.42 -31.59 -8.58
CA SER A 277 -0.83 -32.37 -8.60
C SER A 277 -1.90 -31.76 -9.55
N PRO A 278 -1.68 -31.77 -10.88
CA PRO A 278 -2.41 -30.94 -11.87
C PRO A 278 -3.90 -31.31 -12.08
N SER A 279 -4.73 -31.00 -11.08
CA SER A 279 -6.19 -31.18 -11.07
C SER A 279 -6.92 -30.35 -12.15
N PRO A 280 -8.17 -30.71 -12.52
CA PRO A 280 -9.00 -29.88 -13.40
C PRO A 280 -9.25 -28.47 -12.85
N VAL A 281 -9.31 -28.32 -11.52
CA VAL A 281 -9.58 -27.04 -10.85
C VAL A 281 -8.36 -26.11 -10.93
N SER A 282 -7.15 -26.59 -10.60
CA SER A 282 -5.92 -25.78 -10.68
C SER A 282 -5.57 -25.41 -12.12
N ARG A 283 -5.80 -26.32 -13.08
CA ARG A 283 -5.72 -26.01 -14.52
C ARG A 283 -6.71 -24.89 -14.92
N ARG A 284 -7.97 -24.96 -14.48
CA ARG A 284 -8.97 -23.93 -14.78
C ARG A 284 -8.65 -22.59 -14.12
N GLN A 285 -8.14 -22.58 -12.89
CA GLN A 285 -7.66 -21.38 -12.20
C GLN A 285 -6.51 -20.71 -12.97
N MET A 286 -5.50 -21.47 -13.40
CA MET A 286 -4.37 -20.92 -14.17
C MET A 286 -4.78 -20.49 -15.59
N LEU A 287 -5.72 -21.19 -16.24
CA LEU A 287 -6.28 -20.77 -17.53
C LEU A 287 -7.05 -19.45 -17.41
N ILE A 288 -7.88 -19.29 -16.37
CA ILE A 288 -8.57 -18.02 -16.08
C ILE A 288 -7.54 -16.92 -15.78
N PHE A 289 -6.51 -17.21 -14.97
CA PHE A 289 -5.43 -16.27 -14.68
C PHE A 289 -4.79 -15.72 -15.97
N PHE A 290 -4.37 -16.58 -16.89
CA PHE A 290 -3.73 -16.12 -18.13
C PHE A 290 -4.70 -15.43 -19.10
N LEU A 291 -5.95 -15.87 -19.20
CA LEU A 291 -6.97 -15.18 -19.99
C LEU A 291 -7.28 -13.78 -19.43
N THR A 292 -7.36 -13.63 -18.12
CA THR A 292 -7.53 -12.32 -17.47
C THR A 292 -6.28 -11.45 -17.62
N LEU A 293 -5.08 -12.00 -17.42
CA LEU A 293 -3.82 -11.26 -17.59
C LEU A 293 -3.67 -10.72 -19.02
N ILE A 294 -3.91 -11.57 -20.04
CA ILE A 294 -3.84 -11.18 -21.45
C ILE A 294 -5.00 -10.23 -21.80
N GLY A 295 -6.21 -10.49 -21.30
CA GLY A 295 -7.37 -9.63 -21.51
C GLY A 295 -7.19 -8.22 -20.94
N VAL A 296 -6.66 -8.10 -19.72
CA VAL A 296 -6.29 -6.81 -19.10
C VAL A 296 -5.10 -6.19 -19.84
N MET A 297 -4.05 -6.95 -20.17
CA MET A 297 -2.90 -6.44 -20.92
C MET A 297 -3.30 -5.84 -22.29
N ILE A 298 -4.26 -6.46 -23.00
CA ILE A 298 -4.80 -5.93 -24.26
C ILE A 298 -5.73 -4.75 -23.98
N TRP A 299 -6.62 -4.86 -22.98
CA TRP A 299 -7.54 -3.78 -22.63
C TRP A 299 -6.79 -2.50 -22.27
N GLN A 300 -5.75 -2.55 -21.43
CA GLN A 300 -5.03 -1.37 -20.94
C GLN A 300 -4.20 -0.64 -22.02
N PHE A 301 -3.91 -1.31 -23.15
CA PHE A 301 -3.37 -0.62 -24.33
C PHE A 301 -4.36 0.40 -24.93
N LEU A 302 -5.66 0.18 -24.70
CA LEU A 302 -6.72 1.07 -25.16
C LEU A 302 -6.75 2.39 -24.37
N PRO A 303 -6.95 2.47 -23.03
CA PRO A 303 -6.86 3.72 -22.28
C PRO A 303 -5.47 4.34 -22.32
N GLU A 304 -4.39 3.61 -22.06
CA GLU A 304 -3.08 4.24 -21.80
C GLU A 304 -2.29 4.61 -23.08
N PHE A 305 -2.79 4.31 -24.29
CA PHE A 305 -2.10 4.68 -25.54
C PHE A 305 -3.02 5.01 -26.72
N VAL A 306 -4.03 4.19 -27.01
CA VAL A 306 -4.84 4.34 -28.24
C VAL A 306 -6.00 5.33 -28.07
N PHE A 307 -6.61 5.34 -26.88
CA PHE A 307 -7.87 6.01 -26.55
C PHE A 307 -7.81 6.59 -25.10
N PRO A 308 -6.93 7.55 -24.78
CA PRO A 308 -6.81 8.20 -23.47
C PRO A 308 -8.13 8.68 -22.83
N PHE A 309 -9.14 9.02 -23.62
CA PHE A 309 -10.48 9.36 -23.11
C PHE A 309 -11.11 8.25 -22.23
N LEU A 310 -10.72 6.98 -22.38
CA LEU A 310 -11.19 5.89 -21.48
C LEU A 310 -10.59 5.94 -20.08
N GLN A 311 -9.50 6.69 -19.86
CA GLN A 311 -8.92 6.91 -18.54
C GLN A 311 -9.85 7.73 -17.65
N SER A 312 -10.68 8.60 -18.23
CA SER A 312 -11.50 9.54 -17.47
C SER A 312 -12.73 10.03 -18.25
N LEU A 313 -13.89 9.40 -18.00
CA LEU A 313 -15.15 9.65 -18.69
C LEU A 313 -15.93 10.77 -17.99
N ALA A 314 -15.56 12.03 -18.21
CA ALA A 314 -16.24 13.21 -17.67
C ALA A 314 -17.61 13.47 -18.31
N LEU A 315 -18.67 12.79 -17.83
CA LEU A 315 -20.03 12.88 -18.38
C LEU A 315 -20.54 14.33 -18.51
N LEU A 316 -20.25 15.20 -17.53
CA LEU A 316 -20.64 16.62 -17.58
C LEU A 316 -19.90 17.41 -18.66
N CYS A 317 -18.64 17.10 -18.94
CA CYS A 317 -17.91 17.72 -20.05
C CYS A 317 -18.47 17.30 -21.42
N TRP A 318 -19.12 16.14 -21.53
CA TRP A 318 -19.75 15.75 -22.79
C TRP A 318 -21.06 16.50 -23.04
N ILE A 319 -21.80 16.81 -21.97
CA ILE A 319 -23.06 17.56 -22.01
C ILE A 319 -22.81 19.07 -22.20
N ALA A 320 -21.79 19.62 -21.54
CA ALA A 320 -21.52 21.07 -21.52
C ALA A 320 -20.02 21.42 -21.78
N PRO A 321 -19.41 20.97 -22.90
CA PRO A 321 -17.95 20.95 -23.12
C PRO A 321 -17.21 22.30 -23.08
N ARG A 322 -17.93 23.42 -23.14
CA ARG A 322 -17.36 24.79 -23.10
C ARG A 322 -17.80 25.60 -21.88
N ASN A 323 -18.48 24.99 -20.91
CA ASN A 323 -18.89 25.67 -19.68
C ASN A 323 -17.79 25.45 -18.61
N LYS A 324 -17.06 26.50 -18.24
CA LYS A 324 -15.99 26.48 -17.22
C LYS A 324 -16.43 25.75 -15.94
N THR A 325 -17.62 26.06 -15.43
CA THR A 325 -18.17 25.45 -14.20
C THR A 325 -18.42 23.96 -14.38
N ALA A 326 -19.07 23.54 -15.46
CA ALA A 326 -19.35 22.13 -15.71
C ALA A 326 -18.08 21.31 -15.98
N ASN A 327 -17.10 21.92 -16.66
CA ASN A 327 -15.80 21.31 -16.92
C ASN A 327 -14.99 21.13 -15.63
N PHE A 328 -14.92 22.15 -14.77
CA PHE A 328 -14.25 22.03 -13.47
C PHE A 328 -14.92 20.98 -12.57
N VAL A 329 -16.27 20.93 -12.56
CA VAL A 329 -17.05 19.97 -11.78
C VAL A 329 -16.88 18.52 -12.28
N GLY A 330 -16.93 18.29 -13.60
CA GLY A 330 -16.91 16.95 -14.19
C GLY A 330 -15.54 16.39 -14.54
N GLY A 331 -14.55 17.24 -14.81
CA GLY A 331 -13.20 16.85 -15.22
C GLY A 331 -12.52 16.00 -14.14
N GLY A 332 -11.99 14.85 -14.54
CA GLY A 332 -11.19 13.96 -13.72
C GLY A 332 -9.69 14.19 -13.87
N LEU A 333 -9.27 15.00 -14.84
CA LEU A 333 -7.93 15.54 -15.03
C LEU A 333 -7.99 17.05 -14.77
N GLY A 334 -7.36 17.52 -13.70
CA GLY A 334 -7.39 18.93 -13.26
C GLY A 334 -8.71 19.46 -12.69
N GLY A 335 -9.78 18.66 -12.66
CA GLY A 335 -11.08 18.99 -12.04
C GLY A 335 -11.40 18.16 -10.78
N MET A 336 -12.65 18.20 -10.32
CA MET A 336 -13.11 17.50 -9.10
C MET A 336 -13.83 16.15 -9.33
N GLY A 337 -13.87 15.65 -10.57
CA GLY A 337 -14.28 14.28 -10.89
C GLY A 337 -15.74 13.90 -10.60
N PHE A 338 -16.67 14.86 -10.49
CA PHE A 338 -18.07 14.55 -10.20
C PHE A 338 -18.76 13.88 -11.39
N LEU A 339 -19.40 12.73 -11.14
CA LEU A 339 -19.93 11.81 -12.17
C LEU A 339 -18.89 11.36 -13.21
N ASN A 340 -17.60 11.38 -12.84
CA ASN A 340 -16.53 10.82 -13.66
C ASN A 340 -16.37 9.30 -13.42
N ILE A 341 -16.14 8.55 -14.49
CA ILE A 341 -15.96 7.09 -14.49
C ILE A 341 -14.66 6.78 -15.23
N SER A 342 -13.73 6.08 -14.60
CA SER A 342 -12.56 5.52 -15.30
C SER A 342 -12.83 4.07 -15.72
N LEU A 343 -12.28 3.66 -16.86
CA LEU A 343 -12.18 2.25 -17.29
C LEU A 343 -10.72 1.76 -17.36
N ASP A 344 -9.78 2.55 -16.84
CA ASP A 344 -8.35 2.25 -16.73
C ASP A 344 -8.02 1.65 -15.35
N TRP A 345 -7.19 0.60 -15.32
CA TRP A 345 -6.80 -0.02 -14.05
C TRP A 345 -5.86 0.85 -13.21
N SER A 346 -5.11 1.78 -13.83
CA SER A 346 -4.27 2.74 -13.10
C SER A 346 -5.11 3.53 -12.08
N ASN A 347 -6.24 4.06 -12.52
CA ASN A 347 -7.14 4.90 -11.73
C ASN A 347 -8.13 4.08 -10.88
N VAL A 348 -8.54 2.89 -11.34
CA VAL A 348 -9.53 2.03 -10.64
C VAL A 348 -8.89 1.16 -9.56
N GLY A 349 -7.70 0.61 -9.82
CA GLY A 349 -7.04 -0.38 -8.99
C GLY A 349 -5.84 0.14 -8.18
N ASN A 350 -5.19 1.23 -8.61
CA ASN A 350 -3.94 1.72 -8.03
C ASN A 350 -4.03 3.17 -7.49
N SER A 351 -5.09 3.45 -6.74
CA SER A 351 -5.15 4.68 -5.93
C SER A 351 -4.08 4.63 -4.82
N ASN A 352 -3.04 5.47 -4.92
CA ASN A 352 -1.72 5.34 -4.27
C ASN A 352 -1.62 5.01 -2.75
N LEU A 353 -2.71 5.05 -1.98
CA LEU A 353 -2.76 4.73 -0.55
C LEU A 353 -3.52 3.41 -0.24
N VAL A 354 -4.23 2.87 -1.24
CA VAL A 354 -5.19 1.78 -1.11
C VAL A 354 -4.77 0.67 -2.07
N GLY A 355 -4.43 -0.50 -1.53
CA GLY A 355 -4.13 -1.65 -2.37
C GLY A 355 -5.34 -2.11 -3.19
N SER A 356 -5.07 -2.85 -4.27
CA SER A 356 -6.02 -3.47 -5.22
C SER A 356 -7.41 -3.73 -4.65
N LEU A 357 -8.47 -3.34 -5.36
CA LEU A 357 -9.87 -3.46 -4.89
C LEU A 357 -10.30 -4.91 -4.60
N PHE A 358 -9.58 -5.89 -5.14
CA PHE A 358 -9.73 -7.31 -4.86
C PHE A 358 -9.07 -7.75 -3.53
N LEU A 359 -8.41 -6.86 -2.80
CA LEU A 359 -7.73 -7.15 -1.52
C LEU A 359 -8.26 -6.30 -0.36
N THR A 360 -8.56 -5.03 -0.65
CA THR A 360 -8.97 -4.06 0.37
C THR A 360 -10.43 -4.30 0.82
N PRO A 361 -10.73 -4.44 2.13
CA PRO A 361 -12.09 -4.66 2.63
C PRO A 361 -13.09 -3.56 2.23
N TRP A 362 -14.37 -3.95 1.99
CA TRP A 362 -15.43 -3.02 1.57
C TRP A 362 -15.59 -1.78 2.46
N TRP A 363 -15.46 -1.94 3.78
CA TRP A 363 -15.57 -0.82 4.73
C TRP A 363 -14.46 0.23 4.53
N THR A 364 -13.23 -0.21 4.25
CA THR A 364 -12.11 0.68 3.90
C THR A 364 -12.43 1.46 2.63
N GLN A 365 -12.90 0.79 1.58
CA GLN A 365 -13.21 1.41 0.28
C GLN A 365 -14.32 2.47 0.41
N VAL A 366 -15.34 2.23 1.24
CA VAL A 366 -16.39 3.20 1.53
C VAL A 366 -15.85 4.44 2.25
N ILE A 367 -14.98 4.29 3.25
CA ILE A 367 -14.36 5.45 3.95
C ILE A 367 -13.49 6.28 2.98
N VAL A 368 -12.69 5.59 2.15
CA VAL A 368 -11.86 6.20 1.11
C VAL A 368 -12.71 7.02 0.14
N PHE A 369 -13.83 6.47 -0.36
CA PHE A 369 -14.73 7.20 -1.25
C PHE A 369 -15.42 8.39 -0.56
N ILE A 370 -15.84 8.25 0.71
CA ILE A 370 -16.45 9.36 1.45
C ILE A 370 -15.44 10.50 1.67
N ALA A 371 -14.17 10.19 1.96
CA ALA A 371 -13.12 11.21 2.05
C ALA A 371 -12.84 11.90 0.69
N PHE A 372 -12.77 11.13 -0.40
CA PHE A 372 -12.71 11.70 -1.75
C PHE A 372 -13.89 12.66 -2.02
N ALA A 373 -15.12 12.23 -1.75
CA ALA A 373 -16.31 13.03 -1.95
C ALA A 373 -16.34 14.29 -1.07
N VAL A 374 -15.85 14.24 0.17
CA VAL A 374 -15.77 15.43 1.04
C VAL A 374 -14.69 16.41 0.54
N ASN A 375 -13.50 15.96 0.16
CA ASN A 375 -12.46 16.84 -0.38
C ASN A 375 -12.90 17.46 -1.73
N CYS A 376 -13.25 16.61 -2.69
CA CYS A 376 -13.52 17.04 -4.06
C CYS A 376 -14.91 17.66 -4.25
N TRP A 377 -15.97 17.12 -3.62
CA TRP A 377 -17.34 17.54 -3.89
C TRP A 377 -17.95 18.46 -2.82
N VAL A 378 -17.27 18.67 -1.69
CA VAL A 378 -17.68 19.63 -0.66
C VAL A 378 -16.63 20.74 -0.50
N LEU A 379 -15.37 20.42 -0.20
CA LEU A 379 -14.37 21.46 0.09
C LEU A 379 -13.97 22.27 -1.15
N LEU A 380 -13.64 21.65 -2.29
CA LEU A 380 -13.26 22.41 -3.50
C LEU A 380 -14.34 23.42 -3.95
N PRO A 381 -15.64 23.07 -4.03
CA PRO A 381 -16.71 24.06 -4.25
C PRO A 381 -16.78 25.16 -3.20
N LEU A 382 -16.59 24.85 -1.91
CA LEU A 382 -16.60 25.84 -0.83
C LEU A 382 -15.42 26.81 -0.89
N ALA A 383 -14.27 26.43 -1.46
CA ALA A 383 -13.25 27.42 -1.80
C ALA A 383 -13.60 28.20 -3.07
N LYS A 384 -13.84 27.53 -4.22
CA LYS A 384 -14.01 28.23 -5.51
C LYS A 384 -15.23 29.17 -5.58
N TRP A 385 -16.26 28.93 -4.77
CA TRP A 385 -17.48 29.77 -4.73
C TRP A 385 -17.94 30.18 -3.33
N GLY A 386 -17.46 29.55 -2.26
CA GLY A 386 -17.87 29.83 -0.88
C GLY A 386 -16.89 30.69 -0.07
N GLY A 387 -15.73 31.08 -0.63
CA GLY A 387 -14.75 31.91 0.08
C GLY A 387 -14.01 31.20 1.23
N LEU A 388 -13.89 29.87 1.18
CA LEU A 388 -13.16 29.08 2.20
C LEU A 388 -11.62 29.19 2.07
N GLY A 389 -11.12 29.86 1.02
CA GLY A 389 -9.72 30.26 0.88
C GLY A 389 -9.49 31.71 1.29
N SER A 390 -8.27 32.06 1.69
CA SER A 390 -7.83 33.45 1.88
C SER A 390 -6.83 33.91 0.79
N TRP A 391 -6.71 33.12 -0.28
CA TRP A 391 -5.84 33.37 -1.43
C TRP A 391 -6.30 32.48 -2.59
N ASP A 392 -6.89 33.10 -3.62
CA ASP A 392 -7.76 32.36 -4.55
C ASP A 392 -7.13 32.13 -5.94
N HIS A 393 -5.90 32.60 -6.17
CA HIS A 393 -5.26 32.60 -7.49
C HIS A 393 -5.01 31.20 -8.07
N HIS A 394 -4.55 30.24 -7.27
CA HIS A 394 -4.19 28.88 -7.75
C HIS A 394 -4.71 27.79 -6.80
N LEU A 395 -6.02 27.55 -6.80
CA LEU A 395 -6.69 26.62 -5.87
C LEU A 395 -6.06 25.22 -5.78
N MET A 396 -5.72 24.63 -6.93
CA MET A 396 -5.29 23.24 -7.11
C MET A 396 -3.86 23.15 -7.64
N SER A 397 -2.92 23.84 -6.98
CA SER A 397 -1.49 23.81 -7.33
C SER A 397 -0.58 23.38 -6.17
N ASN A 398 0.53 22.73 -6.50
CA ASN A 398 1.51 22.18 -5.55
C ASN A 398 2.84 22.96 -5.49
N ARG A 399 2.91 24.16 -6.09
CA ARG A 399 4.09 25.05 -6.10
C ARG A 399 3.93 26.22 -5.12
N LEU A 400 5.03 26.91 -4.83
CA LEU A 400 5.04 28.17 -4.08
C LEU A 400 4.77 29.38 -5.00
N PHE A 401 3.99 30.34 -4.50
CA PHE A 401 3.62 31.56 -5.21
C PHE A 401 3.85 32.82 -4.38
N THR A 402 3.99 33.96 -5.06
CA THR A 402 3.86 35.30 -4.45
C THR A 402 2.40 35.64 -4.18
N ALA A 403 2.15 36.72 -3.42
CA ALA A 403 0.80 37.26 -3.24
C ALA A 403 0.05 37.49 -4.58
N ASN A 404 0.78 37.94 -5.61
CA ASN A 404 0.26 38.27 -6.93
C ASN A 404 0.00 37.05 -7.84
N GLY A 405 0.19 35.81 -7.35
CA GLY A 405 0.01 34.60 -8.15
C GLY A 405 1.18 34.22 -9.06
N THR A 406 2.30 34.95 -9.04
CA THR A 406 3.51 34.55 -9.79
C THR A 406 4.31 33.48 -9.03
N SER A 407 5.08 32.65 -9.74
CA SER A 407 5.94 31.63 -9.11
C SER A 407 6.94 32.28 -8.14
N TYR A 408 7.10 31.71 -6.94
CA TYR A 408 7.96 32.26 -5.89
C TYR A 408 9.45 32.00 -6.21
N PRO A 409 10.34 33.01 -6.10
CA PRO A 409 11.75 32.88 -6.46
C PRO A 409 12.56 32.18 -5.34
N ILE A 410 12.50 30.84 -5.29
CA ILE A 410 13.13 30.03 -4.24
C ILE A 410 14.66 30.25 -4.14
N ARG A 411 15.35 30.46 -5.27
CA ARG A 411 16.81 30.63 -5.31
C ARG A 411 17.28 31.92 -4.63
N ASP A 412 16.52 33.00 -4.76
CA ASP A 412 16.92 34.35 -4.35
C ASP A 412 16.78 34.54 -2.82
N LEU A 413 16.15 33.58 -2.13
CA LEU A 413 15.94 33.55 -0.68
C LEU A 413 17.04 32.80 0.09
N ILE A 414 18.01 32.23 -0.62
CA ILE A 414 19.08 31.39 -0.05
C ILE A 414 20.37 32.21 -0.06
N SER A 415 20.79 32.66 1.12
CA SER A 415 22.10 33.31 1.29
C SER A 415 23.23 32.33 0.95
N PRO A 416 24.46 32.79 0.62
CA PRO A 416 25.61 31.91 0.35
C PRO A 416 25.88 30.89 1.46
N ASP A 417 25.62 31.24 2.71
CA ASP A 417 25.74 30.36 3.90
C ASP A 417 24.56 29.37 4.06
N MET A 418 23.75 29.16 3.02
CA MET A 418 22.59 28.26 3.00
C MET A 418 21.58 28.56 4.13
N SER A 419 21.39 29.86 4.41
CA SER A 419 20.42 30.44 5.33
C SER A 419 19.32 31.20 4.58
N LEU A 420 18.24 31.56 5.29
CA LEU A 420 17.22 32.48 4.76
C LEU A 420 17.81 33.89 4.66
N ASP A 421 17.74 34.49 3.47
CA ASP A 421 17.99 35.92 3.31
C ASP A 421 16.73 36.71 3.75
N GLU A 422 16.85 37.44 4.86
CA GLU A 422 15.71 38.18 5.43
C GLU A 422 15.36 39.45 4.63
N VAL A 423 16.28 39.98 3.82
CA VAL A 423 16.06 41.15 2.96
C VAL A 423 15.30 40.73 1.70
N ALA A 424 15.72 39.64 1.05
CA ALA A 424 14.99 39.05 -0.07
C ALA A 424 13.59 38.57 0.37
N TYR A 425 13.48 37.95 1.55
CA TYR A 425 12.19 37.56 2.11
C TYR A 425 11.26 38.76 2.39
N ALA A 426 11.80 39.87 2.92
CA ALA A 426 11.04 41.09 3.11
C ALA A 426 10.61 41.75 1.77
N ALA A 427 11.42 41.64 0.73
CA ALA A 427 11.13 42.19 -0.59
C ALA A 427 10.09 41.36 -1.39
N HIS A 428 10.14 40.03 -1.31
CA HIS A 428 9.20 39.13 -2.01
C HIS A 428 7.94 38.80 -1.21
N GLY A 429 7.94 39.04 0.10
CA GLY A 429 6.84 38.73 1.00
C GLY A 429 6.72 37.22 1.30
N PRO A 430 5.70 36.81 2.08
CA PRO A 430 5.52 35.42 2.47
C PRO A 430 5.11 34.53 1.27
N PRO A 431 5.50 33.24 1.26
CA PRO A 431 5.07 32.29 0.24
C PRO A 431 3.60 31.88 0.43
N TYR A 432 2.87 31.83 -0.67
CA TYR A 432 1.49 31.33 -0.75
C TYR A 432 1.46 29.95 -1.41
N ILE A 433 0.43 29.16 -1.09
CA ILE A 433 0.12 27.85 -1.68
C ILE A 433 -1.37 27.75 -2.01
N GLY A 434 -1.72 26.85 -2.93
CA GLY A 434 -3.12 26.57 -3.23
C GLY A 434 -3.89 26.01 -2.04
N THR A 435 -5.14 26.43 -1.88
CA THR A 435 -6.00 26.08 -0.74
C THR A 435 -6.17 24.56 -0.57
N GLN A 436 -6.15 23.79 -1.66
CA GLN A 436 -6.19 22.32 -1.56
C GLN A 436 -4.92 21.76 -0.91
N LEU A 437 -3.73 22.30 -1.20
CA LEU A 437 -2.49 21.88 -0.54
C LEU A 437 -2.49 22.28 0.94
N LEU A 438 -3.05 23.45 1.28
CA LEU A 438 -3.21 23.88 2.67
C LEU A 438 -4.06 22.88 3.48
N TRP A 439 -5.20 22.45 2.95
CA TRP A 439 -6.00 21.40 3.61
C TRP A 439 -5.31 20.04 3.62
N ALA A 440 -4.56 19.70 2.56
CA ALA A 440 -3.79 18.46 2.52
C ALA A 440 -2.80 18.37 3.69
N LEU A 441 -2.07 19.47 3.98
CA LEU A 441 -1.19 19.58 5.14
C LEU A 441 -1.94 19.47 6.47
N PHE A 442 -3.09 20.13 6.61
CA PHE A 442 -3.93 20.03 7.82
C PHE A 442 -4.37 18.59 8.10
N PHE A 443 -4.80 17.86 7.07
CA PHE A 443 -5.26 16.48 7.21
C PHE A 443 -4.11 15.46 7.34
N ASP A 444 -2.91 15.75 6.81
CA ASP A 444 -1.69 14.94 7.05
C ASP A 444 -1.39 14.88 8.56
N TYR A 445 -1.33 16.05 9.20
CA TYR A 445 -1.12 16.19 10.64
C TYR A 445 -2.20 15.46 11.47
N ALA A 446 -3.46 15.55 11.01
CA ALA A 446 -4.60 14.88 11.62
C ALA A 446 -4.53 13.35 11.46
N SER A 447 -4.07 12.84 10.31
CA SER A 447 -3.92 11.40 10.08
C SER A 447 -2.87 10.78 11.02
N TYR A 448 -1.71 11.43 11.18
CA TYR A 448 -0.60 10.94 11.99
C TYR A 448 -0.96 10.83 13.48
N THR A 449 -1.59 11.86 14.04
CA THR A 449 -2.09 11.85 15.43
C THR A 449 -3.29 10.92 15.61
N SER A 450 -4.17 10.83 14.60
CA SER A 450 -5.27 9.88 14.59
C SER A 450 -4.78 8.43 14.68
N ALA A 451 -3.72 8.06 13.95
CA ALA A 451 -3.17 6.70 13.97
C ALA A 451 -2.77 6.24 15.38
N ILE A 452 -2.05 7.11 16.10
CA ILE A 452 -1.55 6.84 17.46
C ILE A 452 -2.73 6.71 18.44
N VAL A 453 -3.67 7.66 18.43
CA VAL A 453 -4.80 7.65 19.38
C VAL A 453 -5.81 6.54 19.03
N TRP A 454 -6.03 6.23 17.75
CA TRP A 454 -6.88 5.13 17.32
C TRP A 454 -6.33 3.78 17.78
N MET A 455 -5.01 3.53 17.65
CA MET A 455 -4.38 2.34 18.21
C MET A 455 -4.47 2.31 19.74
N ALA A 456 -4.26 3.46 20.42
CA ALA A 456 -4.33 3.56 21.88
C ALA A 456 -5.73 3.35 22.47
N LEU A 457 -6.80 3.47 21.67
CA LEU A 457 -8.19 3.27 22.11
C LEU A 457 -8.78 1.93 21.64
N PHE A 458 -8.70 1.64 20.34
CA PHE A 458 -9.26 0.43 19.73
C PHE A 458 -8.30 -0.76 19.80
N GLY A 459 -6.99 -0.52 19.70
CA GLY A 459 -5.95 -1.54 19.84
C GLY A 459 -5.59 -1.88 21.30
N TYR A 460 -6.02 -1.09 22.28
CA TYR A 460 -5.67 -1.30 23.70
C TYR A 460 -5.94 -2.73 24.25
N PRO A 461 -7.07 -3.40 23.97
CA PRO A 461 -7.31 -4.76 24.46
C PRO A 461 -6.25 -5.76 23.95
N LEU A 462 -5.75 -5.53 22.74
CA LEU A 462 -4.73 -6.35 22.10
C LEU A 462 -3.31 -6.01 22.57
N ILE A 463 -2.98 -4.72 22.67
CA ILE A 463 -1.71 -4.28 23.29
C ILE A 463 -1.60 -4.87 24.69
N LYS A 464 -2.70 -4.87 25.45
CA LYS A 464 -2.79 -5.50 26.77
C LYS A 464 -2.57 -7.02 26.70
N SER A 465 -3.26 -7.77 25.84
CA SER A 465 -3.09 -9.23 25.75
C SER A 465 -1.68 -9.63 25.30
N SER A 466 -1.10 -8.94 24.32
CA SER A 466 0.29 -9.15 23.87
C SER A 466 1.32 -8.83 24.97
N ILE A 467 1.11 -7.77 25.77
CA ILE A 467 1.96 -7.46 26.93
C ILE A 467 1.79 -8.50 28.04
N GLN A 468 0.59 -9.04 28.26
CA GLN A 468 0.37 -10.13 29.23
C GLN A 468 1.13 -11.39 28.79
N ARG A 469 0.94 -11.86 27.55
CA ARG A 469 1.69 -13.00 27.00
C ARG A 469 3.21 -12.77 26.97
N TRP A 470 3.67 -11.54 26.74
CA TRP A 470 5.10 -11.19 26.82
C TRP A 470 5.67 -11.29 28.26
N ARG A 471 4.88 -10.92 29.27
CA ARG A 471 5.27 -11.11 30.69
C ARG A 471 5.26 -12.59 31.07
N GLU A 472 4.28 -13.35 30.61
CA GLU A 472 4.18 -14.80 30.80
C GLU A 472 5.39 -15.53 30.18
N ARG A 473 5.74 -15.22 28.92
CA ARG A 473 6.99 -15.70 28.27
C ARG A 473 8.27 -15.40 29.05
N ARG A 474 8.32 -14.29 29.81
CA ARG A 474 9.49 -13.92 30.63
C ARG A 474 9.49 -14.60 32.01
N SER A 475 8.40 -15.26 32.39
CA SER A 475 8.24 -15.94 33.68
C SER A 475 8.30 -17.46 33.60
N ASP A 476 8.25 -18.04 32.39
CA ASP A 476 8.16 -19.49 32.16
C ASP A 476 9.43 -20.02 31.47
N GLU A 477 10.37 -20.56 32.25
CA GLU A 477 11.72 -20.94 31.80
C GLU A 477 11.76 -22.03 30.69
N LYS A 478 10.64 -22.70 30.41
CA LYS A 478 10.61 -23.95 29.63
C LYS A 478 10.13 -23.84 28.17
N LYS A 479 9.90 -22.63 27.64
CA LYS A 479 9.48 -22.40 26.24
C LYS A 479 10.44 -21.50 25.45
N PRO A 480 11.33 -22.05 24.60
CA PRO A 480 12.40 -21.28 23.96
C PRO A 480 12.05 -20.58 22.63
N SER A 481 10.82 -20.60 22.13
CA SER A 481 10.42 -19.81 20.95
C SER A 481 8.97 -19.34 20.95
N VAL A 482 8.71 -18.23 20.25
CA VAL A 482 7.38 -17.58 20.13
C VAL A 482 6.33 -18.53 19.55
N ASN A 483 6.73 -19.46 18.68
CA ASN A 483 5.83 -20.40 18.01
C ASN A 483 5.22 -21.43 18.99
N HIS A 484 5.68 -21.48 20.25
CA HIS A 484 5.12 -22.29 21.35
C HIS A 484 4.14 -21.51 22.26
N GLU A 485 3.85 -20.26 21.94
CA GLU A 485 2.86 -19.39 22.59
C GLU A 485 1.46 -19.59 21.99
N TYR A 486 1.40 -19.80 20.68
CA TYR A 486 0.19 -20.09 19.89
C TYR A 486 0.12 -21.58 19.55
N ASN A 487 -1.09 -22.14 19.50
CA ASN A 487 -1.35 -23.56 19.25
C ASN A 487 -2.02 -23.83 17.89
N ASP A 488 -2.11 -22.82 17.02
CA ASP A 488 -2.60 -22.99 15.66
C ASP A 488 -1.61 -23.78 14.78
N GLN A 489 -2.13 -24.44 13.76
CA GLN A 489 -1.36 -25.32 12.87
C GLN A 489 -0.19 -24.62 12.17
N LEU A 490 -0.31 -23.34 11.80
CA LEU A 490 0.75 -22.60 11.11
C LEU A 490 1.95 -22.33 12.03
N ASN A 491 1.69 -21.84 13.25
CA ASN A 491 2.75 -21.72 14.26
C ASN A 491 3.33 -23.10 14.64
N VAL A 492 2.51 -24.15 14.73
CA VAL A 492 2.97 -25.53 15.02
C VAL A 492 3.97 -26.03 13.97
N LEU A 493 3.66 -25.92 12.67
CA LEU A 493 4.59 -26.28 11.58
C LEU A 493 5.89 -25.45 11.66
N MET A 494 5.76 -24.16 11.94
CA MET A 494 6.88 -23.23 12.10
C MET A 494 7.72 -23.45 13.38
N ARG A 495 7.36 -24.38 14.28
CA ARG A 495 8.25 -24.83 15.39
C ARG A 495 9.43 -25.65 14.89
N SER A 496 9.34 -26.25 13.70
CA SER A 496 10.43 -27.00 13.07
C SER A 496 11.64 -26.13 12.69
N TYR A 497 11.42 -24.83 12.48
CA TYR A 497 12.44 -23.91 12.00
C TYR A 497 13.13 -23.11 13.12
N SER A 498 14.45 -22.99 12.98
CA SER A 498 15.24 -22.14 13.87
C SER A 498 14.94 -20.66 13.62
N GLU A 499 14.37 -19.99 14.62
CA GLU A 499 14.02 -18.57 14.59
C GLU A 499 15.22 -17.63 14.37
N VAL A 500 14.93 -16.40 13.93
CA VAL A 500 15.95 -15.34 13.77
C VAL A 500 16.28 -14.74 15.13
N PRO A 501 17.55 -14.80 15.60
CA PRO A 501 17.93 -14.17 16.86
C PRO A 501 17.78 -12.64 16.80
N LEU A 502 17.29 -12.02 17.88
CA LEU A 502 17.22 -10.55 17.98
C LEU A 502 18.59 -9.87 17.83
N SER A 503 19.69 -10.58 18.13
CA SER A 503 21.05 -10.10 17.88
C SER A 503 21.35 -9.84 16.41
N TRP A 504 20.70 -10.52 15.46
CA TRP A 504 20.88 -10.26 14.02
C TRP A 504 20.29 -8.89 13.63
N TYR A 505 19.08 -8.60 14.10
CA TYR A 505 18.45 -7.28 13.93
C TYR A 505 19.21 -6.18 14.68
N LEU A 506 19.75 -6.47 15.87
CA LEU A 506 20.57 -5.53 16.64
C LEU A 506 21.91 -5.21 15.95
N VAL A 507 22.58 -6.20 15.36
CA VAL A 507 23.80 -5.99 14.55
C VAL A 507 23.48 -5.17 13.29
N LEU A 508 22.35 -5.44 12.63
CA LEU A 508 21.89 -4.67 11.47
C LEU A 508 21.62 -3.20 11.84
N PHE A 509 20.96 -2.96 13.00
CA PHE A 509 20.75 -1.62 13.54
C PHE A 509 22.07 -0.93 13.89
N ILE A 510 22.97 -1.58 14.64
CA ILE A 510 24.26 -0.97 15.05
C ILE A 510 25.12 -0.63 13.83
N ALA A 511 25.17 -1.50 12.82
CA ALA A 511 25.93 -1.24 11.59
C ALA A 511 25.38 -0.02 10.83
N SER A 512 24.06 0.04 10.61
CA SER A 512 23.41 1.14 9.90
C SER A 512 23.42 2.46 10.69
N PHE A 513 23.17 2.41 11.99
CA PHE A 513 23.35 3.53 12.93
C PHE A 513 24.78 4.10 12.86
N THR A 514 25.79 3.24 12.91
CA THR A 514 27.20 3.67 12.84
C THR A 514 27.52 4.35 11.51
N ILE A 515 26.98 3.84 10.39
CA ILE A 515 27.11 4.47 9.08
C ILE A 515 26.49 5.87 9.09
N ILE A 516 25.21 6.02 9.50
CA ILE A 516 24.56 7.34 9.48
C ILE A 516 25.25 8.34 10.42
N ILE A 517 25.63 7.91 11.63
CA ILE A 517 26.35 8.78 12.57
C ILE A 517 27.73 9.20 12.04
N THR A 518 28.49 8.31 11.37
CA THR A 518 29.78 8.71 10.79
C THR A 518 29.62 9.63 9.57
N LEU A 519 28.60 9.44 8.73
CA LEU A 519 28.31 10.34 7.61
C LEU A 519 27.88 11.74 8.09
N LEU A 520 27.11 11.81 9.17
CA LEU A 520 26.70 13.07 9.81
C LEU A 520 27.83 13.76 10.55
N ALA A 521 28.68 13.02 11.27
CA ALA A 521 29.81 13.58 12.02
C ALA A 521 30.88 14.21 11.11
N ASN A 522 31.02 13.72 9.88
CA ASN A 522 31.88 14.32 8.85
C ASN A 522 31.17 15.43 8.03
N GLY A 523 29.93 15.80 8.37
CA GLY A 523 29.20 16.91 7.75
C GLY A 523 28.69 16.66 6.32
N TYR A 524 28.72 15.42 5.82
CA TYR A 524 28.34 15.12 4.43
C TYR A 524 26.82 15.20 4.15
N MET A 525 25.99 15.23 5.18
CA MET A 525 24.52 15.28 5.07
C MET A 525 23.97 16.44 5.93
N PHE A 526 23.03 17.20 5.38
CA PHE A 526 22.68 18.54 5.87
C PHE A 526 21.74 18.59 7.10
N ILE A 527 21.97 17.75 8.12
CA ILE A 527 21.20 17.77 9.39
C ILE A 527 22.12 17.72 10.63
N PRO A 528 21.74 18.36 11.76
CA PRO A 528 22.49 18.23 13.00
C PRO A 528 22.41 16.81 13.59
N LEU A 529 23.53 16.27 14.09
CA LEU A 529 23.61 14.92 14.67
C LEU A 529 22.48 14.56 15.65
N TRP A 530 22.05 15.52 16.49
CA TRP A 530 21.04 15.28 17.51
C TRP A 530 19.63 15.02 16.94
N THR A 531 19.29 15.58 15.76
CA THR A 531 17.97 15.35 15.13
C THR A 531 17.85 13.93 14.58
N CYS A 532 18.97 13.28 14.24
CA CYS A 532 18.98 11.88 13.81
C CYS A 532 18.45 10.94 14.89
N PHE A 533 18.78 11.18 16.17
CA PHE A 533 18.24 10.39 17.29
C PHE A 533 16.72 10.58 17.43
N VAL A 534 16.21 11.77 17.17
CA VAL A 534 14.76 12.05 17.17
C VAL A 534 14.08 11.35 15.99
N ALA A 535 14.67 11.39 14.79
CA ALA A 535 14.16 10.69 13.58
C ALA A 535 14.03 9.17 13.81
N MET A 536 15.05 8.58 14.44
CA MET A 536 15.04 7.16 14.79
C MET A 536 13.98 6.86 15.88
N ALA A 537 13.88 7.69 16.92
CA ALA A 537 12.88 7.52 17.96
C ALA A 537 11.43 7.62 17.44
N THR A 538 11.13 8.59 16.56
CA THR A 538 9.79 8.71 15.96
C THR A 538 9.46 7.51 15.08
N GLY A 539 10.40 7.07 14.22
CA GLY A 539 10.22 5.86 13.40
C GLY A 539 9.93 4.62 14.25
N ALA A 540 10.69 4.39 15.33
CA ALA A 540 10.53 3.24 16.21
C ALA A 540 9.17 3.22 16.95
N ILE A 541 8.63 4.40 17.32
CA ILE A 541 7.31 4.53 17.95
C ILE A 541 6.18 4.26 16.94
N VAL A 542 6.33 4.74 15.69
CA VAL A 542 5.28 4.73 14.67
C VAL A 542 5.11 3.38 13.96
N VAL A 543 6.17 2.59 13.84
CA VAL A 543 6.16 1.28 13.15
C VAL A 543 5.10 0.31 13.69
N VAL A 544 4.86 0.28 15.00
CA VAL A 544 3.90 -0.66 15.61
C VAL A 544 2.43 -0.26 15.36
N PRO A 545 1.99 1.00 15.62
CA PRO A 545 0.65 1.48 15.24
C PRO A 545 0.31 1.34 13.75
N LEU A 546 1.23 1.72 12.85
CA LEU A 546 0.96 1.68 11.42
C LEU A 546 1.02 0.25 10.87
N GLY A 547 1.91 -0.59 11.39
CA GLY A 547 1.93 -2.03 11.07
C GLY A 547 0.61 -2.70 11.42
N TRP A 548 0.05 -2.39 12.59
CA TRP A 548 -1.25 -2.92 13.02
C TRP A 548 -2.39 -2.48 12.10
N LEU A 549 -2.47 -1.17 11.79
CA LEU A 549 -3.43 -0.61 10.84
C LEU A 549 -3.36 -1.33 9.48
N TYR A 550 -2.17 -1.35 8.86
CA TYR A 550 -1.94 -1.95 7.54
C TYR A 550 -2.36 -3.43 7.51
N SER A 551 -2.01 -4.20 8.55
CA SER A 551 -2.31 -5.64 8.65
C SER A 551 -3.81 -5.99 8.67
N ILE A 552 -4.67 -5.04 9.07
CA ILE A 552 -6.14 -5.20 9.17
C ILE A 552 -6.89 -4.52 8.01
N SER A 553 -6.46 -3.34 7.55
CA SER A 553 -7.23 -2.54 6.58
C SER A 553 -6.68 -2.56 5.15
N ASN A 554 -5.49 -3.14 4.93
CA ASN A 554 -4.75 -3.10 3.66
C ASN A 554 -4.45 -1.66 3.16
N PHE A 555 -4.40 -0.70 4.10
CA PHE A 555 -4.19 0.72 3.83
C PHE A 555 -2.82 1.17 4.33
N GLN A 556 -1.99 1.71 3.43
CA GLN A 556 -0.66 2.21 3.77
C GLN A 556 -0.74 3.69 4.12
N LEU A 557 -0.58 4.02 5.41
CA LEU A 557 -0.46 5.42 5.81
C LEU A 557 0.86 5.98 5.30
N ALA A 558 0.79 7.07 4.53
CA ALA A 558 1.94 7.88 4.19
C ALA A 558 2.38 8.66 5.44
N ILE A 559 3.65 8.52 5.84
CA ILE A 559 4.28 9.46 6.77
C ILE A 559 4.74 10.65 5.95
N GLY A 560 3.85 11.64 5.83
CA GLY A 560 4.05 12.83 5.02
C GLY A 560 4.74 13.98 5.76
N SER A 561 4.26 15.18 5.46
CA SER A 561 4.85 16.48 5.82
C SER A 561 5.09 16.68 7.33
N THR A 562 4.37 15.95 8.17
CA THR A 562 4.54 15.92 9.64
C THR A 562 5.99 15.72 10.08
N ASN A 563 6.77 14.85 9.41
CA ASN A 563 8.20 14.67 9.71
C ASN A 563 9.01 15.95 9.42
N GLU A 564 8.69 16.64 8.34
CA GLU A 564 9.39 17.84 7.87
C GLU A 564 9.03 19.07 8.74
N VAL A 565 7.82 19.12 9.31
CA VAL A 565 7.44 20.09 10.36
C VAL A 565 8.25 19.86 11.63
N ILE A 566 8.36 18.62 12.10
CA ILE A 566 9.11 18.27 13.31
C ILE A 566 10.59 18.66 13.14
N TYR A 567 11.19 18.33 11.99
CA TYR A 567 12.54 18.80 11.66
C TYR A 567 12.62 20.33 11.57
N GLY A 568 11.66 20.97 10.90
CA GLY A 568 11.59 22.42 10.72
C GLY A 568 11.52 23.20 12.03
N LEU A 569 10.80 22.69 13.04
CA LEU A 569 10.81 23.22 14.40
C LEU A 569 12.19 23.07 15.05
N MET A 570 12.76 21.86 15.00
CA MET A 570 14.05 21.54 15.63
C MET A 570 15.21 22.38 15.05
N VAL A 571 15.32 22.49 13.72
CA VAL A 571 16.39 23.22 13.05
C VAL A 571 16.25 24.75 13.21
N ASN A 572 15.02 25.27 13.36
CA ASN A 572 14.81 26.70 13.63
C ASN A 572 15.00 27.10 15.10
N CYS A 573 15.11 26.14 16.02
CA CYS A 573 15.54 26.39 17.40
C CYS A 573 17.06 26.41 17.58
N VAL A 574 17.85 26.11 16.55
CA VAL A 574 19.32 26.02 16.61
C VAL A 574 19.97 26.99 15.62
N SER A 575 21.07 27.62 16.02
CA SER A 575 21.92 28.42 15.13
C SER A 575 22.80 27.52 14.25
N GLY A 576 22.58 27.55 12.93
CA GLY A 576 23.37 26.78 11.96
C GLY A 576 22.77 26.84 10.55
N HIS A 577 23.39 26.12 9.61
CA HIS A 577 22.97 26.03 8.21
C HIS A 577 21.52 25.49 8.08
N LYS A 578 20.70 26.13 7.24
CA LYS A 578 19.26 25.80 7.06
C LYS A 578 18.95 25.32 5.64
N ASN A 579 19.79 24.43 5.11
CA ASN A 579 19.58 23.84 3.79
C ASN A 579 18.22 23.08 3.76
N PRO A 580 17.28 23.45 2.87
CA PRO A 580 15.99 22.75 2.71
C PRO A 580 16.10 21.23 2.48
N ALA A 581 17.18 20.76 1.83
CA ALA A 581 17.44 19.33 1.66
C ALA A 581 17.54 18.56 3.00
N GLY A 582 17.84 19.23 4.10
CA GLY A 582 17.87 18.65 5.45
C GLY A 582 16.51 18.11 5.91
N ALA A 583 15.39 18.72 5.50
CA ALA A 583 14.07 18.16 5.77
C ALA A 583 13.90 16.81 5.07
N SER A 584 14.32 16.72 3.80
CA SER A 584 14.28 15.46 3.06
C SER A 584 15.21 14.40 3.66
N VAL A 585 16.41 14.76 4.14
CA VAL A 585 17.29 13.81 4.86
C VAL A 585 16.62 13.27 6.13
N TYR A 586 16.03 14.15 6.95
CA TYR A 586 15.30 13.74 8.15
C TYR A 586 14.08 12.86 7.82
N GLY A 587 13.30 13.27 6.82
CA GLY A 587 12.13 12.54 6.31
C GLY A 587 12.50 11.17 5.74
N THR A 588 13.64 11.05 5.05
CA THR A 588 14.21 9.77 4.62
C THR A 588 14.51 8.87 5.83
N ILE A 589 15.23 9.36 6.85
CA ILE A 589 15.63 8.56 8.03
C ILE A 589 14.42 8.10 8.84
N ALA A 590 13.44 8.98 9.10
CA ALA A 590 12.26 8.66 9.90
C ALA A 590 11.17 7.91 9.11
N GLY A 591 10.99 8.22 7.82
CA GLY A 591 9.90 7.73 6.98
C GLY A 591 10.19 6.40 6.28
N ASP A 592 11.36 6.25 5.65
CA ASP A 592 11.73 4.98 5.00
C ASP A 592 11.86 3.85 6.03
N ALA A 593 12.25 4.18 7.27
CA ALA A 593 12.26 3.24 8.38
C ALA A 593 10.89 2.55 8.62
N TRP A 594 9.78 3.26 8.41
CA TRP A 594 8.44 2.67 8.42
C TRP A 594 8.15 1.87 7.14
N TYR A 595 8.31 2.47 5.96
CA TYR A 595 7.94 1.82 4.70
C TYR A 595 8.71 0.50 4.47
N ARG A 596 10.00 0.46 4.84
CA ARG A 596 10.80 -0.78 4.77
C ARG A 596 10.40 -1.77 5.86
N ALA A 597 10.06 -1.33 7.07
CA ALA A 597 9.52 -2.22 8.10
C ALA A 597 8.22 -2.89 7.64
N GLN A 598 7.30 -2.14 7.00
CA GLN A 598 6.04 -2.67 6.46
C GLN A 598 6.29 -3.80 5.43
N VAL A 599 7.12 -3.56 4.41
CA VAL A 599 7.45 -4.58 3.40
C VAL A 599 8.17 -5.76 4.03
N MET A 600 9.14 -5.51 4.92
CA MET A 600 9.89 -6.54 5.64
C MET A 600 8.99 -7.46 6.47
N LEU A 601 7.91 -6.92 7.06
CA LEU A 601 6.91 -7.67 7.81
C LEU A 601 5.96 -8.47 6.90
N GLN A 602 5.52 -7.88 5.78
CA GLN A 602 4.67 -8.55 4.79
C GLN A 602 5.37 -9.79 4.21
N ASP A 603 6.62 -9.63 3.78
CA ASP A 603 7.49 -10.72 3.31
C ASP A 603 7.69 -11.82 4.37
N GLN A 604 7.79 -11.44 5.65
CA GLN A 604 7.91 -12.41 6.74
C GLN A 604 6.59 -13.13 7.05
N LYS A 605 5.42 -12.48 6.87
CA LYS A 605 4.11 -13.16 6.92
C LYS A 605 3.91 -14.08 5.71
N LEU A 606 4.33 -13.67 4.51
CA LEU A 606 4.39 -14.52 3.31
C LEU A 606 5.29 -15.74 3.55
N GLY A 607 6.47 -15.55 4.13
CA GLY A 607 7.38 -16.64 4.51
C GLY A 607 6.81 -17.57 5.58
N HIS A 608 6.04 -17.04 6.53
CA HIS A 608 5.33 -17.82 7.54
C HIS A 608 4.20 -18.67 6.92
N TYR A 609 3.38 -18.10 6.03
CA TYR A 609 2.35 -18.83 5.30
C TYR A 609 2.92 -19.89 4.34
N MET A 610 4.07 -19.66 3.71
CA MET A 610 4.70 -20.63 2.78
C MET A 610 5.72 -21.56 3.47
N HIS A 611 5.70 -21.64 4.81
CA HIS A 611 6.56 -22.50 5.64
C HIS A 611 8.07 -22.40 5.30
N ILE A 612 8.57 -21.17 5.22
CA ILE A 612 9.95 -20.87 4.83
C ILE A 612 10.80 -20.62 6.09
N PRO A 613 12.01 -21.21 6.20
CA PRO A 613 12.92 -20.96 7.32
C PRO A 613 13.12 -19.45 7.57
N PRO A 614 12.76 -18.89 8.73
CA PRO A 614 12.80 -17.44 8.93
C PRO A 614 14.17 -16.78 8.76
N ARG A 615 15.26 -17.56 8.96
CA ARG A 615 16.64 -17.12 8.68
C ARG A 615 16.94 -16.99 7.19
N ALA A 616 16.32 -17.80 6.33
CA ALA A 616 16.43 -17.66 4.89
C ALA A 616 15.71 -16.39 4.43
N VAL A 617 14.51 -16.11 4.96
CA VAL A 617 13.75 -14.88 4.71
C VAL A 617 14.55 -13.63 5.11
N PHE A 618 15.14 -13.60 6.31
CA PHE A 618 15.97 -12.47 6.73
C PHE A 618 17.21 -12.28 5.82
N PHE A 619 17.86 -13.38 5.41
CA PHE A 619 18.99 -13.32 4.48
C PHE A 619 18.57 -12.80 3.10
N SER A 620 17.44 -13.27 2.54
CA SER A 620 16.99 -12.88 1.21
C SER A 620 16.57 -11.41 1.14
N GLN A 621 15.99 -10.87 2.21
CA GLN A 621 15.66 -9.46 2.35
C GLN A 621 16.91 -8.55 2.33
N ILE A 622 17.96 -8.92 3.08
CA ILE A 622 19.24 -8.18 3.06
C ILE A 622 19.91 -8.33 1.68
N PHE A 623 19.97 -9.54 1.13
CA PHE A 623 20.60 -9.82 -0.17
C PHE A 623 19.93 -9.03 -1.31
N GLY A 624 18.59 -8.95 -1.32
CA GLY A 624 17.82 -8.12 -2.24
C GLY A 624 18.22 -6.65 -2.15
N SER A 625 18.22 -6.06 -0.94
CA SER A 625 18.60 -4.66 -0.74
C SER A 625 20.03 -4.34 -1.19
N PHE A 626 20.97 -5.28 -1.02
CA PHE A 626 22.38 -5.09 -1.37
C PHE A 626 22.62 -5.04 -2.88
N ILE A 627 21.78 -5.70 -3.69
CA ILE A 627 21.79 -5.61 -5.16
C ILE A 627 21.02 -4.38 -5.63
N GLY A 628 19.86 -4.09 -5.04
CA GLY A 628 18.97 -3.00 -5.46
C GLY A 628 19.56 -1.60 -5.24
N VAL A 629 20.16 -1.35 -4.07
CA VAL A 629 20.65 -0.01 -3.70
C VAL A 629 21.72 0.56 -4.67
N PRO A 630 22.76 -0.19 -5.09
CA PRO A 630 23.71 0.28 -6.10
C PRO A 630 23.07 0.62 -7.45
N ILE A 631 22.06 -0.15 -7.88
CA ILE A 631 21.35 0.07 -9.14
C ILE A 631 20.48 1.33 -9.06
N ASN A 632 19.77 1.51 -7.95
CA ASN A 632 19.02 2.75 -7.67
C ASN A 632 19.94 3.98 -7.71
N TYR A 633 21.13 3.91 -7.08
CA TYR A 633 22.10 5.01 -7.14
C TYR A 633 22.59 5.29 -8.57
N GLY A 634 22.88 4.24 -9.35
CA GLY A 634 23.24 4.35 -10.76
C GLY A 634 22.19 5.07 -11.62
N VAL A 635 20.90 4.79 -11.38
CA VAL A 635 19.79 5.51 -12.03
C VAL A 635 19.73 6.97 -11.61
N ILE A 636 19.84 7.27 -10.30
CA ILE A 636 19.82 8.65 -9.80
C ILE A 636 20.93 9.48 -10.47
N ARG A 637 22.15 8.94 -10.54
CA ARG A 637 23.28 9.59 -11.23
C ARG A 637 23.00 9.82 -12.72
N TRP A 638 22.58 8.77 -13.43
CA TRP A 638 22.26 8.84 -14.86
C TRP A 638 21.13 9.84 -15.18
N VAL A 639 20.10 9.93 -14.34
CA VAL A 639 19.01 10.92 -14.49
C VAL A 639 19.54 12.34 -14.26
N LEU A 640 20.35 12.59 -13.23
CA LEU A 640 20.92 13.91 -12.98
C LEU A 640 21.87 14.36 -14.10
N ASP A 641 22.72 13.46 -14.59
CA ASP A 641 23.67 13.73 -15.69
C ASP A 641 22.97 13.98 -17.04
N THR A 642 21.79 13.39 -17.29
CA THR A 642 21.14 13.44 -18.61
C THR A 642 19.81 14.20 -18.69
N LYS A 643 19.20 14.58 -17.55
CA LYS A 643 17.86 15.22 -17.48
C LYS A 643 17.76 16.42 -16.52
N SER A 644 18.86 16.88 -15.93
CA SER A 644 18.87 18.04 -15.02
C SER A 644 18.26 19.33 -15.59
N GLY A 645 18.45 19.63 -16.89
CA GLY A 645 17.81 20.77 -17.56
C GLY A 645 16.28 20.75 -17.49
N PHE A 646 15.68 19.58 -17.74
CA PHE A 646 14.22 19.38 -17.65
C PHE A 646 13.72 19.37 -16.20
N LEU A 647 14.42 18.65 -15.31
CA LEU A 647 14.02 18.50 -13.90
C LEU A 647 14.12 19.81 -13.11
N SER A 648 15.04 20.70 -13.47
CA SER A 648 15.13 22.04 -12.90
C SER A 648 14.11 23.03 -13.48
N GLY A 649 13.38 22.64 -14.53
CA GLY A 649 12.44 23.49 -15.26
C GLY A 649 13.11 24.57 -16.11
N ALA A 650 14.41 24.45 -16.40
CA ALA A 650 15.14 25.36 -17.28
C ALA A 650 14.86 25.06 -18.77
N GLU A 651 14.63 23.79 -19.11
CA GLU A 651 14.22 23.34 -20.43
C GLU A 651 12.82 22.70 -20.36
N ILE A 652 11.97 22.98 -21.35
CA ILE A 652 10.68 22.29 -21.49
C ILE A 652 10.94 20.95 -22.17
N ASP A 653 10.72 19.85 -21.46
CA ASP A 653 10.77 18.51 -22.03
C ASP A 653 9.72 18.35 -23.14
N PRO A 654 10.11 18.09 -24.41
CA PRO A 654 9.17 17.95 -25.52
C PRO A 654 8.26 16.72 -25.41
N THR A 655 8.49 15.84 -24.44
CA THR A 655 7.61 14.70 -24.13
C THR A 655 6.69 14.92 -22.92
N HIS A 656 6.90 15.99 -22.14
CA HIS A 656 6.24 16.27 -20.87
C HIS A 656 6.25 15.10 -19.85
N GLN A 657 7.21 14.18 -19.94
CA GLN A 657 7.39 13.06 -19.03
C GLN A 657 8.35 13.38 -17.86
N TRP A 658 9.28 14.32 -18.06
CA TRP A 658 10.39 14.64 -17.14
C TRP A 658 10.16 15.97 -16.41
N THR A 659 9.14 16.03 -15.55
CA THR A 659 8.75 17.27 -14.85
C THR A 659 9.26 17.38 -13.41
N GLY A 660 9.80 16.30 -12.83
CA GLY A 660 10.29 16.30 -11.45
C GLY A 660 9.24 16.63 -10.38
N GLN A 661 7.94 16.43 -10.65
CA GLN A 661 6.85 16.97 -9.81
C GLN A 661 6.94 16.55 -8.33
N LYS A 662 7.32 15.30 -8.04
CA LYS A 662 7.59 14.82 -6.65
C LYS A 662 8.74 15.58 -6.00
N LEU A 663 9.85 15.78 -6.72
CA LEU A 663 11.04 16.49 -6.26
C LEU A 663 10.73 17.97 -5.96
N ALA A 664 9.93 18.61 -6.82
CA ALA A 664 9.47 19.99 -6.62
C ALA A 664 8.52 20.15 -5.40
N GLN A 665 7.73 19.13 -5.08
CA GLN A 665 6.91 19.10 -3.87
C GLN A 665 7.78 19.01 -2.60
N TYR A 666 8.78 18.11 -2.57
CA TYR A 666 9.74 18.05 -1.45
C TYR A 666 10.54 19.34 -1.28
N LEU A 667 10.95 19.98 -2.38
CA LEU A 667 11.59 21.32 -2.32
C LEU A 667 10.65 22.37 -1.71
N THR A 668 9.39 22.40 -2.15
CA THR A 668 8.35 23.33 -1.64
C THR A 668 8.19 23.20 -0.12
N VAL A 669 8.02 21.98 0.38
CA VAL A 669 7.83 21.74 1.82
C VAL A 669 9.11 21.99 2.63
N GLY A 670 10.27 21.60 2.10
CA GLY A 670 11.57 21.91 2.70
C GLY A 670 11.81 23.42 2.85
N VAL A 671 11.46 24.23 1.84
CA VAL A 671 11.57 25.70 1.92
C VAL A 671 10.62 26.28 2.97
N GLN A 672 9.38 25.79 3.05
CA GLN A 672 8.41 26.25 4.04
C GLN A 672 8.84 25.95 5.48
N TYR A 673 9.27 24.73 5.80
CA TYR A 673 9.56 24.33 7.18
C TYR A 673 11.02 24.49 7.60
N VAL A 674 12.01 24.43 6.71
CA VAL A 674 13.42 24.64 7.07
C VAL A 674 13.81 26.10 6.95
N LEU A 675 13.60 26.70 5.78
CA LEU A 675 14.12 28.03 5.44
C LEU A 675 13.30 29.14 6.09
N VAL A 676 11.98 29.18 5.86
CA VAL A 676 11.06 30.16 6.47
C VAL A 676 10.79 29.82 7.94
N GLY A 677 10.57 28.54 8.24
CA GLY A 677 10.46 27.99 9.59
C GLY A 677 9.03 28.02 10.16
N PRO A 678 8.56 26.96 10.86
CA PRO A 678 7.13 26.81 11.14
C PRO A 678 6.58 27.86 12.12
N LYS A 679 7.43 28.40 13.01
CA LYS A 679 7.05 29.50 13.93
C LYS A 679 6.74 30.81 13.18
N ARG A 680 7.42 31.10 12.07
CA ARG A 680 7.10 32.26 11.21
C ARG A 680 5.90 31.94 10.32
N LEU A 681 5.89 30.73 9.74
CA LEU A 681 4.81 30.27 8.86
C LEU A 681 3.44 30.29 9.56
N PHE A 682 3.29 29.58 10.69
CA PHE A 682 2.00 29.48 11.43
C PHE A 682 1.56 30.79 12.12
N ALA A 683 2.39 31.84 12.11
CA ALA A 683 1.98 33.17 12.57
C ALA A 683 1.22 33.96 11.49
N LEU A 684 1.31 33.56 10.21
CA LEU A 684 0.54 34.10 9.10
C LEU A 684 -0.87 33.50 9.12
N ASP A 685 -1.92 34.30 8.96
CA ASP A 685 -3.30 33.83 9.09
C ASP A 685 -3.70 32.73 8.10
N LEU A 686 -3.07 32.66 6.92
CA LEU A 686 -3.22 31.54 5.96
C LEU A 686 -2.84 30.18 6.56
N TYR A 687 -1.73 30.11 7.31
CA TYR A 687 -1.18 28.86 7.83
C TYR A 687 -1.53 28.61 9.30
N ARG A 688 -2.05 29.62 10.00
CA ARG A 688 -2.51 29.58 11.39
C ARG A 688 -3.50 28.44 11.72
N PRO A 689 -4.36 27.94 10.80
CA PRO A 689 -5.19 26.76 11.06
C PRO A 689 -4.41 25.44 11.13
N LEU A 690 -3.24 25.32 10.49
CA LEU A 690 -2.56 24.03 10.29
C LEU A 690 -2.28 23.26 11.60
N PRO A 691 -1.75 23.86 12.68
CA PRO A 691 -1.44 23.11 13.91
C PRO A 691 -2.65 22.49 14.60
N TYR A 692 -3.87 23.01 14.35
CA TYR A 692 -5.10 22.42 14.88
C TYR A 692 -5.45 21.07 14.23
N GLY A 693 -4.81 20.71 13.10
CA GLY A 693 -4.90 19.37 12.51
C GLY A 693 -4.49 18.27 13.49
N PHE A 694 -3.41 18.48 14.26
CA PHE A 694 -2.98 17.55 15.31
C PHE A 694 -4.04 17.36 16.42
N LEU A 695 -4.79 18.42 16.76
CA LEU A 695 -5.86 18.35 17.75
C LEU A 695 -7.11 17.64 17.18
N ALA A 696 -7.48 17.94 15.94
CA ALA A 696 -8.58 17.24 15.25
C ALA A 696 -8.29 15.74 15.09
N GLY A 697 -7.05 15.40 14.73
CA GLY A 697 -6.55 14.03 14.64
C GLY A 697 -6.59 13.28 15.97
N ALA A 698 -6.22 13.92 17.07
CA ALA A 698 -6.30 13.32 18.41
C ALA A 698 -7.75 13.18 18.93
N LEU A 699 -8.64 14.14 18.65
CA LEU A 699 -10.01 14.14 19.15
C LEU A 699 -10.95 13.20 18.39
N ALA A 700 -10.82 13.06 17.07
CA ALA A 700 -11.77 12.27 16.28
C ALA A 700 -11.84 10.77 16.67
N PRO A 701 -10.72 10.03 16.90
CA PRO A 701 -10.76 8.66 17.42
C PRO A 701 -11.43 8.56 18.79
N PHE A 702 -11.26 9.57 19.64
CA PHE A 702 -11.84 9.61 20.99
C PHE A 702 -13.37 9.81 20.94
N VAL A 703 -13.85 10.73 20.10
CA VAL A 703 -15.28 10.91 19.82
C VAL A 703 -15.88 9.64 19.21
N LEU A 704 -15.22 9.01 18.24
CA LEU A 704 -15.65 7.74 17.65
C LEU A 704 -15.71 6.60 18.67
N TYR A 705 -14.75 6.53 19.60
CA TYR A 705 -14.71 5.53 20.66
C TYR A 705 -15.86 5.70 21.65
N ILE A 706 -16.19 6.94 22.04
CA ILE A 706 -17.37 7.25 22.85
C ILE A 706 -18.65 6.88 22.11
N LEU A 707 -18.81 7.30 20.85
CA LEU A 707 -19.98 6.98 20.03
C LEU A 707 -20.14 5.47 19.84
N HIS A 708 -19.06 4.72 19.65
CA HIS A 708 -19.10 3.26 19.54
C HIS A 708 -19.58 2.60 20.84
N ARG A 709 -19.15 3.09 22.02
CA ARG A 709 -19.65 2.62 23.32
C ARG A 709 -21.11 3.00 23.58
N CYS A 710 -21.55 4.18 23.18
CA CYS A 710 -22.94 4.64 23.34
C CYS A 710 -23.90 3.95 22.35
N PHE A 711 -23.45 3.64 21.14
CA PHE A 711 -24.25 3.08 20.06
C PHE A 711 -23.65 1.78 19.50
N PRO A 712 -23.56 0.70 20.29
CA PRO A 712 -22.93 -0.56 19.84
C PRO A 712 -23.63 -1.18 18.62
N ARG A 713 -24.95 -0.97 18.48
CA ARG A 713 -25.74 -1.43 17.32
C ARG A 713 -25.35 -0.77 15.99
N ALA A 714 -24.66 0.38 16.00
CA ALA A 714 -24.32 1.12 14.79
C ALA A 714 -23.05 0.61 14.06
N LYS A 715 -22.43 -0.49 14.54
CA LYS A 715 -21.18 -1.08 13.99
C LYS A 715 -20.04 -0.06 13.74
N LEU A 716 -19.97 1.02 14.54
CA LEU A 716 -18.99 2.11 14.42
C LEU A 716 -17.52 1.69 14.60
N SER A 717 -17.26 0.48 15.10
CA SER A 717 -15.93 -0.16 15.07
C SER A 717 -15.36 -0.34 13.65
N LEU A 718 -16.22 -0.32 12.62
CA LEU A 718 -15.80 -0.33 11.21
C LEU A 718 -15.40 1.06 10.68
N TRP A 719 -15.57 2.15 11.44
CA TRP A 719 -15.14 3.48 11.00
C TRP A 719 -13.74 3.80 11.52
N ASN A 720 -12.86 4.23 10.61
CA ASN A 720 -11.48 4.56 10.90
C ASN A 720 -11.17 6.01 10.46
N SER A 721 -10.97 6.90 11.43
CA SER A 721 -10.62 8.30 11.19
C SER A 721 -9.23 8.50 10.59
N THR A 722 -8.28 7.59 10.82
CA THR A 722 -6.93 7.67 10.26
C THR A 722 -6.95 7.50 8.75
N ILE A 723 -7.71 6.51 8.27
CA ILE A 723 -7.93 6.27 6.83
C ILE A 723 -8.68 7.45 6.21
N PHE A 724 -9.73 7.96 6.88
CA PHE A 724 -10.45 9.14 6.43
C PHE A 724 -9.53 10.36 6.28
N PHE A 725 -8.75 10.72 7.31
CA PHE A 725 -7.85 11.88 7.26
C PHE A 725 -6.70 11.68 6.26
N SER A 726 -6.11 10.50 6.14
CA SER A 726 -5.07 10.23 5.15
C SER A 726 -5.57 10.31 3.70
N MET A 727 -6.83 10.01 3.47
CA MET A 727 -7.44 10.19 2.15
C MET A 727 -7.84 11.65 1.91
N MET A 728 -8.30 12.35 2.95
CA MET A 728 -8.49 13.82 2.92
C MET A 728 -7.18 14.59 2.71
N SER A 729 -6.04 14.05 3.12
CA SER A 729 -4.71 14.67 2.95
C SER A 729 -4.09 14.49 1.56
N THR A 730 -4.78 13.81 0.63
CA THR A 730 -4.30 13.61 -0.73
C THR A 730 -4.65 14.81 -1.61
N PHE A 731 -3.71 15.21 -2.46
CA PHE A 731 -3.85 16.33 -3.38
C PHE A 731 -4.44 15.87 -4.73
N TRP A 732 -5.68 16.26 -5.02
CA TRP A 732 -6.41 15.84 -6.23
C TRP A 732 -6.22 16.76 -7.44
N GLY A 733 -5.30 17.74 -7.35
CA GLY A 733 -5.16 18.81 -8.34
C GLY A 733 -4.74 18.39 -9.75
N ASN A 734 -4.29 17.15 -9.94
CA ASN A 734 -3.90 16.62 -11.26
C ASN A 734 -4.84 15.51 -11.74
N VAL A 735 -5.19 14.56 -10.85
CA VAL A 735 -6.03 13.39 -11.16
C VAL A 735 -7.03 13.20 -10.02
N SER A 736 -8.33 13.22 -10.35
CA SER A 736 -9.47 13.00 -9.45
C SER A 736 -10.44 11.93 -9.97
N THR A 737 -10.14 11.29 -11.11
CA THR A 737 -10.91 10.15 -11.63
C THR A 737 -10.66 8.84 -10.86
N GLY A 738 -11.32 7.76 -11.28
CA GLY A 738 -11.12 6.41 -10.73
C GLY A 738 -12.00 6.06 -9.52
N TYR A 739 -12.15 6.96 -8.55
CA TYR A 739 -12.80 6.63 -7.26
C TYR A 739 -14.26 6.16 -7.36
N THR A 740 -15.06 6.75 -8.25
CA THR A 740 -16.43 6.26 -8.53
C THR A 740 -16.43 4.84 -9.07
N SER A 741 -15.55 4.54 -10.03
CA SER A 741 -15.39 3.21 -10.62
C SER A 741 -14.83 2.19 -9.63
N SER A 742 -13.88 2.61 -8.78
CA SER A 742 -13.30 1.76 -7.73
C SER A 742 -14.36 1.36 -6.69
N LEU A 743 -15.21 2.30 -6.26
CA LEU A 743 -16.37 1.99 -5.41
C LEU A 743 -17.36 1.01 -6.09
N ILE A 744 -17.64 1.18 -7.38
CA ILE A 744 -18.55 0.28 -8.13
C ILE A 744 -17.95 -1.12 -8.25
N GLY A 745 -16.67 -1.25 -8.64
CA GLY A 745 -15.97 -2.53 -8.69
C GLY A 745 -15.87 -3.19 -7.31
N GLY A 746 -15.55 -2.41 -6.28
CA GLY A 746 -15.57 -2.79 -4.89
C GLY A 746 -16.93 -3.32 -4.41
N PHE A 747 -18.02 -2.68 -4.81
CA PHE A 747 -19.37 -3.13 -4.48
C PHE A 747 -19.68 -4.48 -5.12
N VAL A 748 -19.31 -4.67 -6.39
CA VAL A 748 -19.52 -5.94 -7.10
C VAL A 748 -18.68 -7.07 -6.48
N VAL A 749 -17.41 -6.82 -6.17
CA VAL A 749 -16.47 -7.84 -5.68
C VAL A 749 -16.60 -8.06 -4.16
N MET A 750 -16.41 -7.01 -3.35
CA MET A 750 -16.26 -7.10 -1.89
C MET A 750 -17.57 -7.02 -1.12
N TYR A 751 -18.66 -6.56 -1.74
CA TYR A 751 -19.99 -6.56 -1.11
C TYR A 751 -20.92 -7.62 -1.70
N TRP A 752 -21.13 -7.63 -3.02
CA TRP A 752 -22.07 -8.53 -3.69
C TRP A 752 -21.53 -9.95 -3.83
N ALA A 753 -20.38 -10.15 -4.51
CA ALA A 753 -19.82 -11.48 -4.73
C ALA A 753 -19.40 -12.15 -3.41
N TYR A 754 -18.74 -11.41 -2.51
CA TYR A 754 -18.39 -11.90 -1.17
C TYR A 754 -19.60 -12.44 -0.38
N ARG A 755 -20.77 -11.76 -0.43
CA ARG A 755 -21.96 -12.14 0.36
C ARG A 755 -22.92 -13.12 -0.32
N ARG A 756 -22.96 -13.18 -1.66
CA ARG A 756 -23.89 -14.05 -2.40
C ARG A 756 -23.24 -15.26 -3.07
N HIS A 757 -21.96 -15.15 -3.41
CA HIS A 757 -21.23 -16.17 -4.18
C HIS A 757 -19.83 -16.39 -3.57
N TYR A 758 -19.77 -16.50 -2.25
CA TYR A 758 -18.52 -16.59 -1.47
C TYR A 758 -17.55 -17.67 -1.99
N GLU A 759 -18.08 -18.83 -2.41
CA GLU A 759 -17.33 -19.92 -3.06
C GLU A 759 -16.53 -19.45 -4.29
N VAL A 760 -17.17 -18.70 -5.19
CA VAL A 760 -16.58 -18.19 -6.43
C VAL A 760 -15.59 -17.08 -6.11
N TRP A 761 -15.95 -16.20 -5.16
CA TRP A 761 -15.06 -15.17 -4.64
C TRP A 761 -13.79 -15.80 -4.06
N ALA A 762 -13.88 -16.69 -3.08
CA ALA A 762 -12.72 -17.31 -2.42
C ALA A 762 -11.83 -18.10 -3.40
N ARG A 763 -12.41 -18.74 -4.43
CA ARG A 763 -11.68 -19.56 -5.41
C ARG A 763 -10.91 -18.75 -6.47
N TYR A 764 -11.34 -17.51 -6.77
CA TYR A 764 -10.79 -16.72 -7.88
C TYR A 764 -10.39 -15.28 -7.54
N ASN A 765 -10.88 -14.66 -6.47
CA ASN A 765 -10.66 -13.25 -6.15
C ASN A 765 -9.16 -12.86 -6.08
N TYR A 766 -8.35 -13.60 -5.32
CA TYR A 766 -6.91 -13.36 -5.22
C TYR A 766 -6.16 -13.65 -6.53
N ILE A 767 -6.66 -14.57 -7.34
CA ILE A 767 -6.08 -14.93 -8.64
C ILE A 767 -6.36 -13.82 -9.66
N LEU A 768 -7.58 -13.27 -9.64
CA LEU A 768 -7.98 -12.11 -10.45
C LEU A 768 -7.22 -10.86 -10.02
N ALA A 769 -7.05 -10.61 -8.72
CA ALA A 769 -6.23 -9.51 -8.19
C ALA A 769 -4.83 -9.51 -8.85
N ALA A 770 -4.10 -10.62 -8.70
CA ALA A 770 -2.77 -10.78 -9.27
C ALA A 770 -2.78 -10.72 -10.82
N ALA A 771 -3.83 -11.18 -11.49
CA ALA A 771 -3.94 -11.14 -12.95
C ALA A 771 -4.17 -9.72 -13.49
N PHE A 772 -5.01 -8.92 -12.83
CA PHE A 772 -5.22 -7.51 -13.17
C PHE A 772 -3.95 -6.69 -12.91
N ASP A 773 -3.35 -6.82 -11.72
CA ASP A 773 -2.14 -6.09 -11.34
C ASP A 773 -0.90 -6.51 -12.16
N ALA A 774 -0.79 -7.77 -12.58
CA ALA A 774 0.24 -8.21 -13.53
C ALA A 774 -0.04 -7.72 -14.96
N GLY A 775 -1.28 -7.86 -15.45
CA GLY A 775 -1.68 -7.48 -16.81
C GLY A 775 -1.50 -5.98 -17.08
N TYR A 776 -1.90 -5.13 -16.13
CA TYR A 776 -1.68 -3.67 -16.21
C TYR A 776 -0.19 -3.31 -16.26
N ASN A 777 0.60 -3.76 -15.29
CA ASN A 777 2.02 -3.39 -15.23
C ASN A 777 2.86 -3.98 -16.37
N PHE A 778 2.47 -5.14 -16.92
CA PHE A 778 3.10 -5.69 -18.11
C PHE A 778 2.71 -4.91 -19.39
N ASN A 779 1.47 -4.42 -19.49
CA ASN A 779 1.08 -3.47 -20.53
C ASN A 779 1.89 -2.15 -20.44
N MET A 780 2.02 -1.58 -19.23
CA MET A 780 2.87 -0.40 -18.99
C MET A 780 4.31 -0.61 -19.44
N LEU A 781 4.88 -1.77 -19.14
CA LEU A 781 6.23 -2.13 -19.56
C LEU A 781 6.35 -2.23 -21.09
N ILE A 782 5.36 -2.79 -21.78
CA ILE A 782 5.30 -2.84 -23.25
C ILE A 782 5.19 -1.43 -23.84
N ILE A 783 4.27 -0.58 -23.34
CA ILE A 783 4.12 0.80 -23.82
C ILE A 783 5.44 1.57 -23.64
N PHE A 784 6.06 1.47 -22.46
CA PHE A 784 7.34 2.09 -22.18
C PHE A 784 8.45 1.60 -23.13
N LEU A 785 8.66 0.29 -23.25
CA LEU A 785 9.76 -0.25 -24.06
C LEU A 785 9.57 0.00 -25.56
N CYS A 786 8.36 -0.18 -26.09
CA CYS A 786 8.10 -0.10 -27.53
C CYS A 786 7.82 1.32 -28.06
N PHE A 787 7.24 2.21 -27.25
CA PHE A 787 6.76 3.52 -27.68
C PHE A 787 7.34 4.71 -26.89
N GLY A 788 8.11 4.45 -25.82
CA GLY A 788 8.75 5.49 -24.99
C GLY A 788 10.28 5.46 -24.94
N ALA A 789 10.89 4.27 -24.83
CA ALA A 789 12.30 4.12 -24.48
C ALA A 789 13.26 4.27 -25.68
N GLY A 790 12.95 3.67 -26.83
CA GLY A 790 13.81 3.70 -28.02
C GLY A 790 13.49 4.85 -28.99
N LYS A 791 12.20 5.07 -29.25
CA LYS A 791 11.68 6.18 -30.06
C LYS A 791 10.32 6.56 -29.49
N ILE A 792 10.12 7.83 -29.17
CA ILE A 792 8.79 8.34 -28.79
C ILE A 792 7.87 8.26 -30.02
N ILE A 793 6.78 7.51 -29.90
CA ILE A 793 5.74 7.38 -30.91
C ILE A 793 4.43 7.81 -30.26
N THR A 794 4.01 9.05 -30.51
CA THR A 794 2.71 9.55 -30.07
C THR A 794 1.60 9.01 -30.98
N MET A 795 0.51 8.49 -30.38
CA MET A 795 -0.71 8.17 -31.11
C MET A 795 -1.24 9.43 -31.82
N PRO A 796 -1.63 9.39 -33.11
CA PRO A 796 -2.22 10.54 -33.80
C PRO A 796 -3.47 11.06 -33.10
N HIS A 797 -3.79 12.34 -33.32
CA HIS A 797 -4.98 12.94 -32.72
C HIS A 797 -6.26 12.51 -33.41
N TRP A 798 -7.23 12.07 -32.61
CA TRP A 798 -8.56 11.64 -33.05
C TRP A 798 -9.58 11.81 -31.92
N TRP A 799 -10.82 11.36 -32.12
CA TRP A 799 -11.91 11.58 -31.15
C TRP A 799 -11.58 11.10 -29.72
N GLY A 800 -10.91 9.94 -29.60
CA GLY A 800 -10.48 9.37 -28.32
C GLY A 800 -9.13 9.86 -27.78
N ASN A 801 -8.41 10.69 -28.55
CA ASN A 801 -7.07 11.22 -28.23
C ASN A 801 -6.98 12.67 -28.74
N ASN A 802 -7.69 13.59 -28.09
CA ASN A 802 -7.79 14.98 -28.54
C ASN A 802 -6.64 15.84 -27.98
N ALA A 803 -6.00 16.63 -28.84
CA ALA A 803 -4.86 17.47 -28.50
C ALA A 803 -5.11 18.55 -27.43
N THR A 804 -6.36 19.00 -27.25
CA THR A 804 -6.67 20.12 -26.32
C THR A 804 -7.19 19.67 -24.96
N SER A 805 -7.96 18.58 -24.92
CA SER A 805 -8.44 17.96 -23.68
C SER A 805 -8.85 16.52 -23.97
N VAL A 806 -8.18 15.57 -23.32
CA VAL A 806 -8.45 14.13 -23.43
C VAL A 806 -9.92 13.83 -23.06
N GLU A 807 -10.42 14.42 -21.97
CA GLU A 807 -11.81 14.25 -21.50
C GLU A 807 -12.84 15.06 -22.31
N ARG A 808 -12.37 15.92 -23.23
CA ARG A 808 -13.16 16.90 -24.01
C ARG A 808 -13.74 18.06 -23.17
N CYS A 809 -13.15 18.32 -22.00
CA CYS A 809 -13.41 19.48 -21.13
C CYS A 809 -12.67 20.72 -21.68
N PHE A 810 -13.15 21.34 -22.75
CA PHE A 810 -12.38 22.32 -23.54
C PHE A 810 -12.16 23.71 -22.91
N ALA A 811 -12.80 24.01 -21.78
CA ALA A 811 -12.70 25.31 -21.09
C ALA A 811 -12.17 25.17 -19.66
N LEU A 812 -11.21 24.26 -19.45
CA LEU A 812 -10.55 24.04 -18.16
C LEU A 812 -9.27 24.89 -17.99
N ASN A 813 -8.60 25.20 -19.10
CA ASN A 813 -7.27 25.85 -19.12
C ASN A 813 -7.34 27.38 -19.38
N ASP A 814 -8.53 27.96 -19.30
CA ASP A 814 -8.80 29.38 -19.62
C ASP A 814 -8.87 30.27 -18.35
N ASP A 815 -8.48 29.75 -17.18
CA ASP A 815 -8.44 30.45 -15.87
C ASP A 815 -6.99 30.86 -15.54
#